data_AF-A0A2N2VH50-F1
#
_entry.id   AF-A0A2N2VH50-F1
#
_cell.length_a   1.000
_cell.length_b   1.000
_cell.length_c   1.000
_cell.angle_alpha   90.00
_cell.angle_beta   90.00
_cell.angle_gamma   90.00
#
_symmetry.space_group_name_H-M   'P 1'
#
loop_
_entity.id
_entity.type
_entity.pdbx_description
1 polymer ?
#
loop_
_entity_poly.entity_id
_entity_poly.type
_entity_poly.pdbx_seq_one_letter_code
_entity_poly.pdbx_strand_id
1 'polypeptide(L)'
;MGYMTLSYSLSGLLMVLGLTGNYSMAAEVAIVQGAVLATFYVLSGDARHMILSERMQARHVVYFRLLTVLPLAVISYLLTVSVTDVSAALASALILRRATEWLAEPHVTELERQHQPWNGLLLQFVLFPLVLFEILYFGSLWLIWPWAVSPLLHSLKFLLGAEGYNILSIGKAHTASTAVMGISNYILRVLVVDLAGKTFAGMVFPAVAIGSFAGTMFANIVGPSLLRKGLNVLLYLKVPLMMWTLIGVGIFIFSQTVFQQALGLSIIGGVIMLFAQQSRLHLLREDHTLGADTMVHLVLVCLVPIMYSITGQQWLTAIYLLNAALAWGFYVLSDKLSGLSQLQRHRLLILTSVLLVLPIFFQIQGDIYLSETPEGMLDSGGFLQLVPLPFSLLACYLGLVFFNEGITNSKPAIVTLSLLFFLSSVSALVTGSSPAKLIQLVQVILPVSALLLGASLAWVNRNLVARTMLNFLLVFIPLHLLATWFQGKLELTHNLYLFSIYQHELFVPLVMVSIFAWVVLELFESHKKQLLLLAPLVAVYVVAANFKTALIGLSMFAAIFMIICVRARQRYMLGMLLMIAASSLAYNFLQNTIKHQADIATIERPYQAPAPSGKQLKPGIYDDIFQGEGGVIHQWLDTPENPSIIIFGHAVPMERHEQDRSTNYYSDLVYNFGLIVVLPILFLLIYTVFRFVASKEKSPVLIGLFLIVLYHIVVVGFTKLALKQPYPGIITFFLWGVLLTMLKSDVKTDLKSDFKSEQGKQLES
;
A
#
# COMPACT_ATOMS: atom_id res chain seq x y z
N MET A 1 -17.02 -29.43 -15.61
CA MET A 1 -18.24 -29.08 -14.84
C MET A 1 -18.07 -29.30 -13.34
N GLY A 2 -17.58 -30.45 -12.87
CA GLY A 2 -17.39 -30.71 -11.43
C GLY A 2 -16.59 -29.63 -10.67
N TYR A 3 -15.48 -29.16 -11.25
CA TYR A 3 -14.71 -28.05 -10.68
C TYR A 3 -15.53 -26.76 -10.52
N MET A 4 -16.32 -26.40 -11.55
CA MET A 4 -17.16 -25.20 -11.51
C MET A 4 -18.23 -25.28 -10.43
N THR A 5 -18.94 -26.41 -10.35
CA THR A 5 -19.98 -26.62 -9.34
C THR A 5 -19.42 -26.56 -7.93
N LEU A 6 -18.18 -27.00 -7.74
CA LEU A 6 -17.48 -26.93 -6.47
C LEU A 6 -17.05 -25.49 -6.15
N SER A 7 -16.36 -24.81 -7.06
CA SER A 7 -15.72 -23.53 -6.76
C SER A 7 -16.68 -22.33 -6.70
N TYR A 8 -17.83 -22.39 -7.40
CA TYR A 8 -18.76 -21.26 -7.55
C TYR A 8 -20.05 -21.37 -6.73
N SER A 9 -20.19 -22.38 -5.86
CA SER A 9 -21.43 -22.64 -5.11
C SER A 9 -21.88 -21.42 -4.27
N LEU A 10 -20.96 -20.81 -3.51
CA LEU A 10 -21.21 -19.62 -2.70
C LEU A 10 -21.51 -18.39 -3.54
N SER A 11 -20.88 -18.28 -4.71
CA SER A 11 -21.18 -17.18 -5.65
C SER A 11 -22.59 -17.35 -6.23
N GLY A 12 -23.01 -18.58 -6.52
CA GLY A 12 -24.37 -18.89 -6.94
C GLY A 12 -25.40 -18.53 -5.86
N LEU A 13 -25.14 -18.90 -4.59
CA LEU A 13 -26.00 -18.52 -3.46
C LEU A 13 -26.14 -16.99 -3.37
N LEU A 14 -25.02 -16.27 -3.44
CA LEU A 14 -24.98 -14.81 -3.42
C LEU A 14 -25.81 -14.18 -4.55
N MET A 15 -25.67 -14.68 -5.78
CA MET A 15 -26.42 -14.18 -6.94
C MET A 15 -27.92 -14.37 -6.76
N VAL A 16 -28.37 -15.55 -6.31
CA VAL A 16 -29.80 -15.85 -6.12
C VAL A 16 -30.39 -14.95 -5.04
N LEU A 17 -29.72 -14.81 -3.89
CA LEU A 17 -30.18 -13.93 -2.80
C LEU A 17 -30.35 -12.48 -3.25
N GLY A 18 -29.44 -11.98 -4.09
CA GLY A 18 -29.56 -10.65 -4.69
C GLY A 18 -30.77 -10.52 -5.63
N LEU A 19 -30.98 -11.51 -6.50
CA LEU A 19 -32.11 -11.52 -7.45
C LEU A 19 -33.47 -11.64 -6.77
N THR A 20 -33.54 -12.32 -5.62
CA THR A 20 -34.77 -12.46 -4.84
C THR A 20 -35.01 -11.32 -3.86
N GLY A 21 -34.12 -10.31 -3.82
CA GLY A 21 -34.24 -9.14 -2.94
C GLY A 21 -33.85 -9.37 -1.48
N ASN A 22 -33.24 -10.51 -1.13
CA ASN A 22 -32.78 -10.79 0.24
C ASN A 22 -31.38 -10.19 0.46
N TYR A 23 -31.31 -8.85 0.41
CA TYR A 23 -30.05 -8.12 0.36
C TYR A 23 -29.23 -8.22 1.65
N SER A 24 -29.84 -8.25 2.83
CA SER A 24 -29.06 -8.35 4.09
C SER A 24 -28.30 -9.68 4.15
N MET A 25 -28.98 -10.80 3.85
CA MET A 25 -28.34 -12.10 3.81
C MET A 25 -27.32 -12.20 2.67
N ALA A 26 -27.59 -11.58 1.51
CA ALA A 26 -26.61 -11.49 0.44
C ALA A 26 -25.31 -10.77 0.89
N ALA A 27 -25.41 -9.69 1.67
CA ALA A 27 -24.25 -9.02 2.24
C ALA A 27 -23.49 -9.93 3.20
N GLU A 28 -24.18 -10.63 4.10
CA GLU A 28 -23.55 -11.58 5.03
C GLU A 28 -22.82 -12.71 4.30
N VAL A 29 -23.45 -13.33 3.31
CA VAL A 29 -22.83 -14.36 2.46
C VAL A 29 -21.59 -13.80 1.73
N ALA A 30 -21.65 -12.57 1.23
CA ALA A 30 -20.52 -11.93 0.58
C ALA A 30 -19.36 -11.65 1.56
N ILE A 31 -19.63 -11.22 2.80
CA ILE A 31 -18.57 -11.02 3.80
C ILE A 31 -17.90 -12.34 4.12
N VAL A 32 -18.67 -13.41 4.37
CA VAL A 32 -18.12 -14.74 4.66
C VAL A 32 -17.30 -15.27 3.49
N GLN A 33 -17.83 -15.15 2.27
CA GLN A 33 -17.07 -15.51 1.06
C GLN A 33 -15.77 -14.68 0.96
N GLY A 34 -15.79 -13.39 1.30
CA GLY A 34 -14.62 -12.52 1.29
C GLY A 34 -13.56 -12.98 2.31
N ALA A 35 -13.97 -13.21 3.55
CA ALA A 35 -13.07 -13.66 4.62
C ALA A 35 -12.42 -14.99 4.27
N VAL A 36 -13.19 -15.92 3.73
CA VAL A 36 -12.67 -17.23 3.34
C VAL A 36 -11.75 -17.14 2.10
N LEU A 37 -11.99 -16.22 1.18
CA LEU A 37 -11.03 -15.92 0.11
C LEU A 37 -9.72 -15.34 0.68
N ALA A 38 -9.80 -14.45 1.67
CA ALA A 38 -8.63 -13.84 2.30
C ALA A 38 -7.77 -14.83 3.12
N THR A 39 -8.29 -15.99 3.47
CA THR A 39 -7.59 -17.01 4.27
C THR A 39 -7.26 -18.26 3.45
N PHE A 40 -8.25 -18.95 2.88
CA PHE A 40 -8.05 -20.24 2.19
C PHE A 40 -7.43 -20.07 0.81
N TYR A 41 -7.79 -19.01 0.07
CA TYR A 41 -7.29 -18.83 -1.30
C TYR A 41 -5.80 -18.48 -1.33
N VAL A 42 -5.32 -17.79 -0.28
CA VAL A 42 -3.91 -17.41 -0.11
C VAL A 42 -2.97 -18.60 -0.11
N LEU A 43 -3.39 -19.69 0.52
CA LEU A 43 -2.64 -20.94 0.60
C LEU A 43 -2.99 -21.93 -0.52
N SER A 44 -3.88 -21.55 -1.45
CA SER A 44 -4.27 -22.40 -2.58
C SER A 44 -3.20 -22.41 -3.70
N GLY A 45 -2.35 -21.38 -3.79
CA GLY A 45 -1.04 -21.41 -4.48
C GLY A 45 -1.03 -21.97 -5.91
N ASP A 46 -2.03 -21.64 -6.73
CA ASP A 46 -2.25 -22.22 -8.07
C ASP A 46 -2.08 -23.76 -8.12
N ALA A 47 -2.49 -24.44 -7.03
CA ALA A 47 -2.35 -25.88 -6.87
C ALA A 47 -2.98 -26.65 -8.04
N ARG A 48 -4.06 -26.12 -8.63
CA ARG A 48 -4.69 -26.70 -9.80
C ARG A 48 -3.72 -26.77 -10.99
N HIS A 49 -3.05 -25.67 -11.33
CA HIS A 49 -2.06 -25.66 -12.39
C HIS A 49 -0.88 -26.58 -12.08
N MET A 50 -0.43 -26.63 -10.83
CA MET A 50 0.66 -27.52 -10.41
C MET A 50 0.32 -29.01 -10.52
N ILE A 51 -0.93 -29.39 -10.19
CA ILE A 51 -1.43 -30.77 -10.33
C ILE A 51 -1.60 -31.13 -11.81
N LEU A 52 -2.22 -30.24 -12.61
CA LEU A 52 -2.44 -30.47 -14.05
C LEU A 52 -1.13 -30.49 -14.86
N SER A 53 -0.07 -29.83 -14.39
CA SER A 53 1.25 -29.80 -15.03
C SER A 53 2.21 -30.89 -14.51
N GLU A 54 1.72 -31.80 -13.66
CA GLU A 54 2.48 -32.92 -13.04
C GLU A 54 3.69 -32.49 -12.20
N ARG A 55 3.81 -31.20 -11.90
CA ARG A 55 4.87 -30.66 -11.04
C ARG A 55 4.68 -31.05 -9.58
N MET A 56 3.46 -31.44 -9.18
CA MET A 56 3.12 -31.81 -7.81
C MET A 56 2.00 -32.84 -7.77
N GLN A 57 2.12 -33.84 -6.89
CA GLN A 57 1.07 -34.82 -6.66
C GLN A 57 -0.05 -34.23 -5.79
N ALA A 58 -1.31 -34.48 -6.17
CA ALA A 58 -2.48 -33.96 -5.46
C ALA A 58 -2.58 -34.43 -3.99
N ARG A 59 -2.04 -35.60 -3.65
CA ARG A 59 -2.00 -36.14 -2.27
C ARG A 59 -1.15 -35.29 -1.32
N HIS A 60 -0.03 -34.75 -1.78
CA HIS A 60 0.82 -33.85 -1.00
C HIS A 60 0.11 -32.52 -0.69
N VAL A 61 -0.64 -31.99 -1.66
CA VAL A 61 -1.45 -30.77 -1.49
C VAL A 61 -2.52 -31.01 -0.42
N VAL A 62 -3.20 -32.15 -0.46
CA VAL A 62 -4.23 -32.50 0.54
C VAL A 62 -3.66 -32.55 1.96
N TYR A 63 -2.50 -33.18 2.16
CA TYR A 63 -1.87 -33.27 3.47
C TYR A 63 -1.65 -31.88 4.09
N PHE A 64 -1.10 -30.95 3.30
CA PHE A 64 -0.92 -29.56 3.72
C PHE A 64 -2.25 -28.86 4.04
N ARG A 65 -3.28 -29.06 3.21
CA ARG A 65 -4.61 -28.47 3.43
C ARG A 65 -5.28 -29.01 4.69
N LEU A 66 -5.14 -30.31 4.99
CA LEU A 66 -5.68 -30.91 6.22
C LEU A 66 -5.05 -30.31 7.49
N LEU A 67 -3.75 -30.02 7.48
CA LEU A 67 -3.07 -29.38 8.61
C LEU A 67 -3.48 -27.92 8.81
N THR A 68 -3.80 -27.21 7.73
CA THR A 68 -4.08 -25.77 7.76
C THR A 68 -5.57 -25.41 7.80
N VAL A 69 -6.48 -26.33 7.48
CA VAL A 69 -7.93 -26.07 7.39
C VAL A 69 -8.51 -25.52 8.68
N LEU A 70 -8.15 -26.07 9.84
CA LEU A 70 -8.71 -25.67 11.13
C LEU A 70 -8.22 -24.26 11.54
N PRO A 71 -6.90 -23.95 11.53
CA PRO A 71 -6.43 -22.59 11.75
C PRO A 71 -7.09 -21.56 10.81
N LEU A 72 -7.21 -21.89 9.52
CA LEU A 72 -7.82 -20.98 8.54
C LEU A 72 -9.32 -20.80 8.78
N ALA A 73 -10.05 -21.85 9.18
CA ALA A 73 -11.45 -21.77 9.53
C ALA A 73 -11.66 -20.87 10.76
N VAL A 74 -10.81 -21.00 11.79
CA VAL A 74 -10.85 -20.15 12.98
C VAL A 74 -10.59 -18.69 12.63
N ILE A 75 -9.54 -18.40 11.84
CA ILE A 75 -9.25 -17.03 11.41
C ILE A 75 -10.42 -16.46 10.59
N SER A 76 -10.98 -17.25 9.68
CA SER A 76 -12.14 -16.82 8.89
C SER A 76 -13.35 -16.55 9.77
N TYR A 77 -13.61 -17.38 10.77
CA TYR A 77 -14.70 -17.21 11.72
C TYR A 77 -14.55 -15.90 12.49
N LEU A 78 -13.34 -15.62 13.02
CA LEU A 78 -13.04 -14.36 13.69
C LEU A 78 -13.27 -13.17 12.74
N LEU A 79 -12.68 -13.20 11.55
CA LEU A 79 -12.89 -12.16 10.53
C LEU A 79 -14.37 -11.96 10.18
N THR A 80 -15.21 -13.00 10.26
CA THR A 80 -16.64 -12.84 9.96
C THR A 80 -17.48 -12.41 11.16
N VAL A 81 -17.34 -13.05 12.32
CA VAL A 81 -18.27 -12.89 13.44
C VAL A 81 -17.82 -11.81 14.42
N SER A 82 -16.51 -11.67 14.65
CA SER A 82 -16.02 -10.65 15.60
C SER A 82 -15.85 -9.29 14.95
N VAL A 83 -15.62 -9.26 13.64
CA VAL A 83 -15.37 -8.02 12.89
C VAL A 83 -16.64 -7.49 12.22
N THR A 84 -17.61 -8.36 11.95
CA THR A 84 -18.88 -7.95 11.34
C THR A 84 -20.05 -8.61 12.05
N ASP A 85 -21.21 -7.95 12.04
CA ASP A 85 -22.44 -8.46 12.66
C ASP A 85 -23.11 -9.59 11.84
N VAL A 86 -22.34 -10.58 11.37
CA VAL A 86 -22.84 -11.75 10.64
C VAL A 86 -23.30 -12.81 11.66
N SER A 87 -24.44 -13.45 11.41
CA SER A 87 -24.91 -14.52 12.29
C SER A 87 -23.91 -15.69 12.37
N ALA A 88 -23.53 -16.07 13.59
CA ALA A 88 -22.52 -17.10 13.84
C ALA A 88 -22.88 -18.46 13.20
N ALA A 89 -24.17 -18.80 13.16
CA ALA A 89 -24.66 -20.03 12.54
C ALA A 89 -24.43 -20.03 11.02
N LEU A 90 -24.81 -18.94 10.32
CA LEU A 90 -24.59 -18.81 8.89
C LEU A 90 -23.09 -18.79 8.56
N ALA A 91 -22.30 -17.99 9.29
CA ALA A 91 -20.86 -17.93 9.11
C ALA A 91 -20.20 -19.30 9.25
N SER A 92 -20.52 -20.04 10.33
CA SER A 92 -19.97 -21.38 10.56
C SER A 92 -20.31 -22.36 9.45
N ALA A 93 -21.56 -22.36 8.98
CA ALA A 93 -22.01 -23.28 7.95
C ALA A 93 -21.37 -22.98 6.58
N LEU A 94 -21.22 -21.69 6.22
CA LEU A 94 -20.57 -21.28 4.97
C LEU A 94 -19.04 -21.44 5.01
N ILE A 95 -18.40 -21.22 6.16
CA ILE A 95 -16.96 -21.51 6.35
C ILE A 95 -16.73 -23.01 6.23
N LEU A 96 -17.56 -23.83 6.87
CA LEU A 96 -17.51 -25.29 6.74
C LEU A 96 -17.68 -25.70 5.28
N ARG A 97 -18.68 -25.14 4.57
CA ARG A 97 -18.90 -25.37 3.15
C ARG A 97 -17.66 -25.09 2.32
N ARG A 98 -16.95 -24.01 2.61
CA ARG A 98 -15.76 -23.67 1.84
C ARG A 98 -14.53 -24.48 2.24
N ALA A 99 -14.41 -24.87 3.51
CA ALA A 99 -13.38 -25.79 3.97
C ALA A 99 -13.51 -27.15 3.26
N THR A 100 -14.74 -27.68 3.14
CA THR A 100 -15.00 -28.95 2.44
C THR A 100 -14.72 -28.85 0.94
N GLU A 101 -15.09 -27.74 0.30
CA GLU A 101 -14.74 -27.47 -1.11
C GLU A 101 -13.23 -27.39 -1.32
N TRP A 102 -12.52 -26.67 -0.44
CA TRP A 102 -11.08 -26.50 -0.53
C TRP A 102 -10.34 -27.83 -0.31
N LEU A 103 -10.84 -28.70 0.56
CA LEU A 103 -10.28 -30.05 0.71
C LEU A 103 -10.61 -30.97 -0.47
N ALA A 104 -11.79 -30.84 -1.08
CA ALA A 104 -12.20 -31.65 -2.22
C ALA A 104 -11.56 -31.23 -3.55
N GLU A 105 -11.13 -29.98 -3.69
CA GLU A 105 -10.57 -29.42 -4.93
C GLU A 105 -9.40 -30.22 -5.54
N PRO A 106 -8.37 -30.66 -4.78
CA PRO A 106 -7.27 -31.45 -5.34
C PRO A 106 -7.74 -32.80 -5.92
N HIS A 107 -8.74 -33.44 -5.30
CA HIS A 107 -9.31 -34.69 -5.80
C HIS A 107 -10.06 -34.47 -7.12
N VAL A 108 -10.91 -33.44 -7.19
CA VAL A 108 -11.64 -33.11 -8.43
C VAL A 108 -10.68 -32.74 -9.56
N THR A 109 -9.59 -32.05 -9.23
CA THR A 109 -8.54 -31.70 -10.20
C THR A 109 -7.81 -32.95 -10.70
N GLU A 110 -7.54 -33.92 -9.83
CA GLU A 110 -6.93 -35.19 -10.21
C GLU A 110 -7.85 -36.03 -11.11
N LEU A 111 -9.16 -36.05 -10.83
CA LEU A 111 -10.16 -36.68 -11.71
C LEU A 111 -10.24 -35.98 -13.07
N GLU A 112 -10.15 -34.64 -13.11
CA GLU A 112 -10.06 -33.87 -14.35
C GLU A 112 -8.81 -34.28 -15.16
N ARG A 113 -7.66 -34.43 -14.51
CA ARG A 113 -6.41 -34.93 -15.11
C ARG A 113 -6.59 -36.31 -15.72
N GLN A 114 -7.30 -37.21 -15.02
CA GLN A 114 -7.59 -38.58 -15.46
C GLN A 114 -8.80 -38.71 -16.40
N HIS A 115 -9.45 -37.59 -16.73
CA HIS A 115 -10.67 -37.53 -17.55
C HIS A 115 -11.85 -38.35 -17.01
N GLN A 116 -11.93 -38.50 -15.68
CA GLN A 116 -13.01 -39.21 -15.00
C GLN A 116 -14.09 -38.23 -14.47
N PRO A 117 -15.38 -38.63 -14.48
CA PRO A 117 -16.45 -37.81 -13.94
C PRO A 117 -16.41 -37.78 -12.40
N TRP A 118 -16.75 -36.62 -11.82
CA TRP A 118 -16.95 -36.49 -10.38
C TRP A 118 -18.41 -36.76 -10.00
N ASN A 119 -18.66 -37.90 -9.33
CA ASN A 119 -20.01 -38.34 -8.95
C ASN A 119 -20.73 -37.39 -7.97
N GLY A 120 -19.99 -36.52 -7.27
CA GLY A 120 -20.58 -35.54 -6.36
C GLY A 120 -21.42 -34.45 -7.03
N LEU A 121 -21.35 -34.31 -8.35
CA LEU A 121 -22.09 -33.28 -9.11
C LEU A 121 -23.61 -33.41 -8.95
N LEU A 122 -24.15 -34.63 -9.02
CA LEU A 122 -25.59 -34.87 -8.90
C LEU A 122 -26.10 -34.48 -7.51
N LEU A 123 -25.34 -34.81 -6.47
CA LEU A 123 -25.68 -34.43 -5.10
C LEU A 123 -25.71 -32.90 -4.92
N GLN A 124 -24.74 -32.17 -5.51
CA GLN A 124 -24.75 -30.69 -5.47
C GLN A 124 -25.96 -30.10 -6.20
N PHE A 125 -26.32 -30.68 -7.34
CA PHE A 125 -27.45 -30.21 -8.15
C PHE A 125 -28.79 -30.39 -7.45
N VAL A 126 -28.92 -31.39 -6.57
CA VAL A 126 -30.14 -31.61 -5.76
C VAL A 126 -30.11 -30.75 -4.49
N LEU A 127 -29.00 -30.75 -3.75
CA LEU A 127 -28.93 -30.06 -2.46
C LEU A 127 -28.99 -28.53 -2.60
N PHE A 128 -28.37 -27.96 -3.64
CA PHE A 128 -28.33 -26.51 -3.79
C PHE A 128 -29.73 -25.88 -3.98
N PRO A 129 -30.61 -26.37 -4.89
CA PRO A 129 -31.99 -25.90 -4.98
C PRO A 129 -32.80 -26.11 -3.69
N LEU A 130 -32.60 -27.21 -2.97
CA LEU A 130 -33.28 -27.47 -1.69
C LEU A 130 -32.89 -26.44 -0.63
N VAL A 131 -31.60 -26.11 -0.54
CA VAL A 131 -31.10 -25.04 0.34
C VAL A 131 -31.69 -23.68 -0.06
N LEU A 132 -31.71 -23.36 -1.35
CA LEU A 132 -32.32 -22.12 -1.83
C LEU A 132 -33.81 -22.06 -1.48
N PHE A 133 -34.55 -23.15 -1.69
CA PHE A 133 -35.96 -23.23 -1.36
C PHE A 133 -36.19 -22.99 0.14
N GLU A 134 -35.38 -23.60 1.01
CA GLU A 134 -35.50 -23.42 2.45
C GLU A 134 -35.24 -21.96 2.88
N ILE A 135 -34.15 -21.38 2.39
CA ILE A 135 -33.76 -20.01 2.74
C ILE A 135 -34.82 -19.00 2.27
N LEU A 136 -35.33 -19.17 1.04
CA LEU A 136 -36.25 -18.21 0.43
C LEU A 136 -37.68 -18.30 0.99
N TYR A 137 -38.16 -19.50 1.33
CA TYR A 137 -39.56 -19.70 1.75
C TYR A 137 -39.73 -19.84 3.25
N PHE A 138 -38.79 -20.49 3.95
CA PHE A 138 -38.91 -20.76 5.39
C PHE A 138 -37.98 -19.90 6.25
N GLY A 139 -36.99 -19.23 5.66
CA GLY A 139 -35.99 -18.45 6.40
C GLY A 139 -35.12 -19.31 7.35
N SER A 140 -35.12 -20.63 7.15
CA SER A 140 -34.39 -21.60 7.97
C SER A 140 -33.03 -21.94 7.35
N LEU A 141 -32.08 -22.37 8.19
CA LEU A 141 -30.69 -22.64 7.82
C LEU A 141 -30.30 -24.13 8.00
N TRP A 142 -31.25 -25.04 8.20
CA TRP A 142 -30.94 -26.44 8.54
C TRP A 142 -30.29 -27.20 7.37
N LEU A 143 -30.78 -27.05 6.13
CA LEU A 143 -30.23 -27.75 4.97
C LEU A 143 -28.88 -27.21 4.52
N ILE A 144 -28.45 -26.02 4.99
CA ILE A 144 -27.10 -25.51 4.72
C ILE A 144 -26.05 -26.47 5.29
N TRP A 145 -26.29 -27.13 6.43
CA TRP A 145 -25.29 -28.01 7.06
C TRP A 145 -25.01 -29.28 6.24
N PRO A 146 -26.02 -30.08 5.82
CA PRO A 146 -25.81 -31.19 4.88
C PRO A 146 -25.16 -30.72 3.58
N TRP A 147 -25.58 -29.57 3.04
CA TRP A 147 -24.96 -28.99 1.85
C TRP A 147 -23.51 -28.61 2.09
N ALA A 148 -23.16 -28.05 3.24
CA ALA A 148 -21.80 -27.69 3.62
C ALA A 148 -20.86 -28.91 3.65
N VAL A 149 -21.32 -30.06 4.14
CA VAL A 149 -20.48 -31.27 4.25
C VAL A 149 -20.42 -32.08 2.95
N SER A 150 -21.42 -31.95 2.08
CA SER A 150 -21.58 -32.78 0.89
C SER A 150 -20.37 -32.91 -0.05
N PRO A 151 -19.47 -31.91 -0.23
CA PRO A 151 -18.27 -32.09 -1.07
C PRO A 151 -17.29 -33.13 -0.54
N LEU A 152 -17.21 -33.34 0.79
CA LEU A 152 -16.29 -34.30 1.41
C LEU A 152 -16.73 -35.75 1.19
N LEU A 153 -18.04 -36.02 1.13
CA LEU A 153 -18.58 -37.38 1.06
C LEU A 153 -17.98 -38.19 -0.11
N HIS A 154 -17.75 -37.54 -1.24
CA HIS A 154 -17.20 -38.16 -2.45
C HIS A 154 -15.67 -38.14 -2.51
N SER A 155 -15.02 -37.36 -1.66
CA SER A 155 -13.56 -37.19 -1.65
C SER A 155 -12.88 -37.87 -0.45
N LEU A 156 -13.66 -38.44 0.47
CA LEU A 156 -13.13 -39.00 1.73
C LEU A 156 -12.04 -40.06 1.53
N LYS A 157 -12.25 -41.01 0.60
CA LYS A 157 -11.25 -42.05 0.29
C LYS A 157 -9.93 -41.45 -0.21
N PHE A 158 -10.01 -40.39 -1.02
CA PHE A 158 -8.84 -39.70 -1.52
C PHE A 158 -8.12 -38.92 -0.42
N LEU A 159 -8.88 -38.28 0.48
CA LEU A 159 -8.34 -37.52 1.62
C LEU A 159 -7.60 -38.42 2.63
N LEU A 160 -8.09 -39.64 2.86
CA LEU A 160 -7.44 -40.62 3.73
C LEU A 160 -6.10 -41.13 3.18
N GLY A 161 -5.87 -41.01 1.87
CA GLY A 161 -4.62 -41.37 1.21
C GLY A 161 -3.59 -40.23 1.14
N ALA A 162 -3.70 -39.20 1.99
CA ALA A 162 -2.77 -38.08 2.01
C ALA A 162 -1.36 -38.50 2.48
N GLU A 163 -0.33 -38.07 1.76
CA GLU A 163 1.07 -38.42 2.05
C GLU A 163 1.84 -37.18 2.51
N GLY A 164 2.69 -37.36 3.53
CA GLY A 164 3.49 -36.29 4.12
C GLY A 164 4.50 -35.73 3.11
N TYR A 165 4.56 -34.40 3.00
CA TYR A 165 5.48 -33.72 2.10
C TYR A 165 6.06 -32.46 2.75
N ASN A 166 7.22 -32.01 2.29
CA ASN A 166 7.86 -30.82 2.84
C ASN A 166 7.03 -29.56 2.49
N ILE A 167 6.31 -29.05 3.49
CA ILE A 167 5.37 -27.92 3.40
C ILE A 167 6.03 -26.65 2.87
N LEU A 168 7.34 -26.47 3.11
CA LEU A 168 8.07 -25.26 2.77
C LEU A 168 8.44 -25.13 1.28
N SER A 169 8.25 -26.15 0.45
CA SER A 169 8.56 -26.07 -1.00
C SER A 169 7.36 -25.66 -1.87
N ILE A 170 6.15 -25.58 -1.31
CA ILE A 170 4.93 -25.25 -2.07
C ILE A 170 4.85 -23.73 -2.31
N GLY A 171 5.11 -23.30 -3.55
CA GLY A 171 4.53 -22.10 -4.17
C GLY A 171 4.85 -20.72 -3.57
N LYS A 172 6.08 -20.45 -3.07
CA LYS A 172 6.43 -19.20 -2.36
C LYS A 172 6.16 -17.86 -3.07
N ALA A 173 6.05 -17.84 -4.41
CA ALA A 173 5.86 -16.59 -5.18
C ALA A 173 4.38 -16.29 -5.49
N HIS A 174 3.59 -17.32 -5.82
CA HIS A 174 2.17 -17.13 -6.19
C HIS A 174 1.28 -16.86 -4.97
N THR A 175 1.65 -17.37 -3.79
CA THR A 175 0.93 -17.15 -2.54
C THR A 175 0.82 -15.66 -2.18
N ALA A 176 1.85 -14.87 -2.46
CA ALA A 176 1.87 -13.44 -2.14
C ALA A 176 0.86 -12.63 -2.98
N SER A 177 0.76 -12.87 -4.29
CA SER A 177 -0.22 -12.17 -5.13
C SER A 177 -1.64 -12.56 -4.72
N THR A 178 -1.90 -13.86 -4.55
CA THR A 178 -3.21 -14.35 -4.10
C THR A 178 -3.56 -13.87 -2.70
N ALA A 179 -2.58 -13.67 -1.82
CA ALA A 179 -2.76 -13.04 -0.51
C ALA A 179 -3.33 -11.64 -0.64
N VAL A 180 -2.64 -10.80 -1.41
CA VAL A 180 -3.05 -9.40 -1.59
C VAL A 180 -4.43 -9.33 -2.22
N MET A 181 -4.69 -10.09 -3.28
CA MET A 181 -6.01 -10.13 -3.92
C MET A 181 -7.12 -10.54 -2.94
N GLY A 182 -6.93 -11.64 -2.18
CA GLY A 182 -7.91 -12.16 -1.25
C GLY A 182 -8.20 -11.19 -0.11
N ILE A 183 -7.14 -10.68 0.52
CA ILE A 183 -7.20 -9.72 1.64
C ILE A 183 -7.85 -8.42 1.20
N SER A 184 -7.41 -7.83 0.08
CA SER A 184 -7.97 -6.58 -0.42
C SER A 184 -9.44 -6.71 -0.82
N ASN A 185 -9.85 -7.85 -1.39
CA ASN A 185 -11.26 -8.10 -1.71
C ASN A 185 -12.13 -8.26 -0.46
N TYR A 186 -11.61 -8.90 0.60
CA TYR A 186 -12.30 -8.95 1.90
C TYR A 186 -12.46 -7.54 2.48
N ILE A 187 -11.37 -6.78 2.59
CA ILE A 187 -11.38 -5.41 3.12
C ILE A 187 -12.35 -4.54 2.33
N LEU A 188 -12.31 -4.61 1.00
CA LEU A 188 -13.25 -3.91 0.12
C LEU A 188 -14.71 -4.18 0.50
N ARG A 189 -15.07 -5.46 0.73
CA ARG A 189 -16.44 -5.83 1.10
C ARG A 189 -16.82 -5.27 2.46
N VAL A 190 -15.95 -5.38 3.46
CA VAL A 190 -16.25 -4.83 4.77
C VAL A 190 -16.36 -3.30 4.72
N LEU A 191 -15.47 -2.61 4.00
CA LEU A 191 -15.54 -1.17 3.78
C LEU A 191 -16.85 -0.73 3.17
N VAL A 192 -17.35 -1.44 2.15
CA VAL A 192 -18.65 -1.11 1.53
C VAL A 192 -19.80 -1.32 2.52
N VAL A 193 -19.76 -2.39 3.32
CA VAL A 193 -20.79 -2.66 4.34
C VAL A 193 -20.79 -1.59 5.42
N ASP A 194 -19.62 -1.16 5.87
CA ASP A 194 -19.51 -0.18 6.95
C ASP A 194 -19.82 1.24 6.49
N LEU A 195 -19.35 1.62 5.30
CA LEU A 195 -19.61 2.96 4.74
C LEU A 195 -21.07 3.12 4.31
N ALA A 196 -21.65 2.13 3.63
CA ALA A 196 -22.94 2.25 2.95
C ALA A 196 -24.08 1.45 3.60
N GLY A 197 -23.78 0.65 4.62
CA GLY A 197 -24.74 -0.24 5.28
C GLY A 197 -24.94 -1.58 4.57
N LYS A 198 -25.39 -2.57 5.35
CA LYS A 198 -25.60 -3.96 4.89
C LYS A 198 -26.57 -4.09 3.72
N THR A 199 -27.68 -3.35 3.71
CA THR A 199 -28.70 -3.45 2.66
C THR A 199 -28.19 -3.00 1.31
N PHE A 200 -27.49 -1.87 1.26
CA PHE A 200 -26.87 -1.36 0.04
C PHE A 200 -25.75 -2.28 -0.45
N ALA A 201 -24.87 -2.71 0.44
CA ALA A 201 -23.82 -3.68 0.12
C ALA A 201 -24.40 -4.99 -0.45
N GLY A 202 -25.54 -5.42 0.10
CA GLY A 202 -26.34 -6.54 -0.37
C GLY A 202 -26.93 -6.39 -1.77
N MET A 203 -27.11 -5.17 -2.26
CA MET A 203 -27.48 -4.90 -3.66
C MET A 203 -26.23 -4.91 -4.56
N VAL A 204 -25.12 -4.34 -4.08
CA VAL A 204 -23.89 -4.20 -4.89
C VAL A 204 -23.16 -5.54 -5.07
N PHE A 205 -22.99 -6.36 -4.03
CA PHE A 205 -22.17 -7.59 -4.14
C PHE A 205 -22.73 -8.64 -5.09
N PRO A 206 -24.05 -8.94 -5.11
CA PRO A 206 -24.60 -9.86 -6.10
C PRO A 206 -24.47 -9.32 -7.52
N ALA A 207 -24.68 -8.01 -7.73
CA ALA A 207 -24.46 -7.37 -9.02
C ALA A 207 -23.00 -7.53 -9.49
N VAL A 208 -22.03 -7.29 -8.59
CA VAL A 208 -20.60 -7.52 -8.84
C VAL A 208 -20.33 -9.00 -9.15
N ALA A 209 -20.93 -9.94 -8.42
CA ALA A 209 -20.78 -11.37 -8.67
C ALA A 209 -21.28 -11.75 -10.06
N ILE A 210 -22.45 -11.27 -10.49
CA ILE A 210 -23.02 -11.51 -11.81
C ILE A 210 -22.11 -10.93 -12.90
N GLY A 211 -21.71 -9.65 -12.77
CA GLY A 211 -20.85 -9.00 -13.74
C GLY A 211 -19.46 -9.63 -13.86
N SER A 212 -18.88 -10.06 -12.73
CA SER A 212 -17.55 -10.67 -12.67
C SER A 212 -17.48 -12.13 -13.10
N PHE A 213 -18.64 -12.80 -13.25
CA PHE A 213 -18.69 -14.21 -13.60
C PHE A 213 -17.92 -14.53 -14.89
N ALA A 214 -18.15 -13.76 -15.95
CA ALA A 214 -17.49 -13.96 -17.24
C ALA A 214 -15.96 -13.81 -17.14
N GLY A 215 -15.48 -12.74 -16.49
CA GLY A 215 -14.06 -12.49 -16.28
C GLY A 215 -13.37 -13.59 -15.46
N THR A 216 -14.03 -14.04 -14.39
CA THR A 216 -13.50 -15.09 -13.50
C THR A 216 -13.46 -16.46 -14.19
N MET A 217 -14.52 -16.78 -14.94
CA MET A 217 -14.59 -17.97 -15.79
C MET A 217 -13.48 -17.99 -16.84
N PHE A 218 -13.19 -16.85 -17.44
CA PHE A 218 -12.09 -16.73 -18.37
C PHE A 218 -10.74 -16.89 -17.68
N ALA A 219 -10.47 -16.17 -16.60
CA ALA A 219 -9.19 -16.24 -15.89
C ALA A 219 -8.86 -17.67 -15.40
N ASN A 220 -9.85 -18.37 -14.85
CA ASN A 220 -9.62 -19.63 -14.15
C ASN A 220 -9.86 -20.90 -15.00
N ILE A 221 -10.63 -20.82 -16.09
CA ILE A 221 -11.07 -22.02 -16.84
C ILE A 221 -10.73 -21.90 -18.32
N VAL A 222 -11.28 -20.89 -18.98
CA VAL A 222 -11.25 -20.78 -20.44
C VAL A 222 -9.89 -20.28 -20.93
N GLY A 223 -9.35 -19.24 -20.29
CA GLY A 223 -8.11 -18.56 -20.66
C GLY A 223 -6.89 -19.49 -20.72
N PRO A 224 -6.50 -20.17 -19.63
CA PRO A 224 -5.35 -21.06 -19.63
C PRO A 224 -5.47 -22.19 -20.67
N SER A 225 -6.67 -22.77 -20.81
CA SER A 225 -6.97 -23.85 -21.75
C SER A 225 -6.84 -23.40 -23.22
N LEU A 226 -7.25 -22.18 -23.53
CA LEU A 226 -7.17 -21.61 -24.88
C LEU A 226 -5.78 -21.10 -25.22
N LEU A 227 -5.05 -20.54 -24.25
CA LEU A 227 -3.67 -20.10 -24.42
C LEU A 227 -2.75 -21.27 -24.83
N ARG A 228 -3.02 -22.47 -24.29
CA ARG A 228 -2.33 -23.72 -24.68
C ARG A 228 -2.60 -24.12 -26.14
N LYS A 229 -3.75 -23.75 -26.69
CA LYS A 229 -4.15 -24.05 -28.08
C LYS A 229 -3.74 -22.97 -29.08
N GLY A 230 -3.12 -21.87 -28.65
CA GLY A 230 -2.67 -20.78 -29.51
C GLY A 230 -3.81 -20.00 -30.19
N LEU A 231 -5.05 -20.14 -29.71
CA LEU A 231 -6.22 -19.49 -30.32
C LEU A 231 -6.37 -18.06 -29.82
N ASN A 232 -6.62 -17.14 -30.75
CA ASN A 232 -6.89 -15.73 -30.43
C ASN A 232 -8.35 -15.57 -29.94
N VAL A 233 -8.53 -15.63 -28.62
CA VAL A 233 -9.84 -15.66 -27.94
C VAL A 233 -10.74 -14.48 -28.32
N LEU A 234 -10.16 -13.29 -28.46
CA LEU A 234 -10.91 -12.07 -28.77
C LEU A 234 -11.68 -12.16 -30.08
N LEU A 235 -11.18 -12.89 -31.08
CA LEU A 235 -11.87 -12.98 -32.36
C LEU A 235 -13.22 -13.71 -32.21
N TYR A 236 -13.26 -14.77 -31.39
CA TYR A 236 -14.45 -15.58 -31.16
C TYR A 236 -15.42 -14.99 -30.13
N LEU A 237 -14.93 -14.18 -29.19
CA LEU A 237 -15.75 -13.57 -28.14
C LEU A 237 -16.25 -12.16 -28.48
N LYS A 238 -15.79 -11.52 -29.57
CA LYS A 238 -16.17 -10.15 -29.96
C LYS A 238 -17.69 -9.92 -29.97
N VAL A 239 -18.45 -10.76 -30.68
CA VAL A 239 -19.91 -10.60 -30.79
C VAL A 239 -20.61 -10.84 -29.45
N PRO A 240 -20.34 -11.94 -28.71
CA PRO A 240 -20.88 -12.12 -27.37
C PRO A 240 -20.56 -10.97 -26.39
N LEU A 241 -19.35 -10.41 -26.44
CA LEU A 241 -18.95 -9.30 -25.58
C LEU A 241 -19.65 -7.99 -25.94
N MET A 242 -19.86 -7.74 -27.24
CA MET A 242 -20.65 -6.60 -27.70
C MET A 242 -22.12 -6.72 -27.24
N MET A 243 -22.71 -7.92 -27.35
CA MET A 243 -24.05 -8.16 -26.82
C MET A 243 -24.11 -7.99 -25.30
N TRP A 244 -23.11 -8.49 -24.56
CA TRP A 244 -23.03 -8.36 -23.11
C TRP A 244 -22.91 -6.90 -22.66
N THR A 245 -22.10 -6.10 -23.35
CA THR A 245 -22.00 -4.65 -23.09
C THR A 245 -23.30 -3.91 -23.40
N LEU A 246 -23.97 -4.21 -24.52
CA LEU A 246 -25.27 -3.62 -24.84
C LEU A 246 -26.33 -3.95 -23.80
N ILE A 247 -26.36 -5.19 -23.29
CA ILE A 247 -27.23 -5.59 -22.18
C ILE A 247 -26.91 -4.76 -20.92
N GLY A 248 -25.63 -4.63 -20.56
CA GLY A 248 -25.21 -3.85 -19.40
C GLY A 248 -25.60 -2.37 -19.50
N VAL A 249 -25.40 -1.75 -20.67
CA VAL A 249 -25.80 -0.37 -20.95
C VAL A 249 -27.32 -0.22 -20.88
N GLY A 250 -28.08 -1.15 -21.45
CA GLY A 250 -29.54 -1.15 -21.37
C GLY A 250 -30.04 -1.21 -19.92
N ILE A 251 -29.51 -2.14 -19.12
CA ILE A 251 -29.87 -2.26 -17.70
C ILE A 251 -29.52 -0.99 -16.93
N PHE A 252 -28.37 -0.36 -17.21
CA PHE A 252 -27.95 0.87 -16.54
C PHE A 252 -28.85 2.07 -16.90
N ILE A 253 -29.16 2.28 -18.18
CA ILE A 253 -30.00 3.40 -18.64
C ILE A 253 -31.42 3.31 -18.09
N PHE A 254 -32.00 2.10 -18.07
CA PHE A 254 -33.37 1.87 -17.59
C PHE A 254 -33.44 1.50 -16.10
N SER A 255 -32.35 1.71 -15.35
CA SER A 255 -32.30 1.34 -13.95
C SER A 255 -33.20 2.22 -13.08
N GLN A 256 -34.03 1.58 -12.26
CA GLN A 256 -34.85 2.22 -11.24
C GLN A 256 -34.33 1.94 -9.82
N THR A 257 -33.50 0.91 -9.67
CA THR A 257 -32.95 0.49 -8.38
C THR A 257 -31.43 0.52 -8.38
N VAL A 258 -30.85 0.69 -7.20
CA VAL A 258 -29.39 0.61 -6.98
C VAL A 258 -28.83 -0.74 -7.46
N PHE A 259 -29.57 -1.83 -7.24
CA PHE A 259 -29.19 -3.15 -7.74
C PHE A 259 -29.05 -3.19 -9.27
N GLN A 260 -30.03 -2.63 -10.00
CA GLN A 260 -29.99 -2.56 -11.46
C GLN A 260 -28.85 -1.66 -11.95
N GLN A 261 -28.62 -0.51 -11.31
CA GLN A 261 -27.47 0.36 -11.62
C GLN A 261 -26.15 -0.39 -11.46
N ALA A 262 -25.94 -1.01 -10.30
CA ALA A 262 -24.74 -1.79 -10.01
C ALA A 262 -24.59 -2.97 -10.98
N LEU A 263 -25.70 -3.63 -11.36
CA LEU A 263 -25.71 -4.77 -12.28
C LEU A 263 -25.29 -4.34 -13.69
N GLY A 264 -25.89 -3.26 -14.22
CA GLY A 264 -25.56 -2.72 -15.54
C GLY A 264 -24.09 -2.32 -15.63
N LEU A 265 -23.59 -1.56 -14.66
CA LEU A 265 -22.17 -1.19 -14.57
C LEU A 265 -21.25 -2.39 -14.38
N SER A 266 -21.66 -3.38 -13.59
CA SER A 266 -20.84 -4.57 -13.34
C SER A 266 -20.74 -5.47 -14.58
N ILE A 267 -21.80 -5.55 -15.39
CA ILE A 267 -21.80 -6.28 -16.68
C ILE A 267 -20.83 -5.63 -17.67
N ILE A 268 -20.85 -4.29 -17.77
CA ILE A 268 -19.87 -3.53 -18.57
C ILE A 268 -18.45 -3.79 -18.05
N GLY A 269 -18.27 -3.71 -16.73
CA GLY A 269 -17.01 -4.01 -16.05
C GLY A 269 -16.52 -5.44 -16.32
N GLY A 270 -17.41 -6.42 -16.43
CA GLY A 270 -17.08 -7.81 -16.75
C GLY A 270 -16.40 -7.97 -18.11
N VAL A 271 -16.85 -7.20 -19.11
CA VAL A 271 -16.21 -7.18 -20.43
C VAL A 271 -14.83 -6.54 -20.38
N ILE A 272 -14.68 -5.41 -19.69
CA ILE A 272 -13.37 -4.76 -19.51
C ILE A 272 -12.42 -5.67 -18.75
N MET A 273 -12.91 -6.35 -17.71
CA MET A 273 -12.14 -7.31 -16.93
C MET A 273 -11.66 -8.48 -17.79
N LEU A 274 -12.42 -8.93 -18.79
CA LEU A 274 -11.96 -9.96 -19.72
C LEU A 274 -10.72 -9.51 -20.52
N PHE A 275 -10.72 -8.27 -21.02
CA PHE A 275 -9.54 -7.69 -21.65
C PHE A 275 -8.36 -7.55 -20.68
N ALA A 276 -8.64 -7.16 -19.43
CA ALA A 276 -7.65 -7.10 -18.36
C ALA A 276 -7.00 -8.47 -18.11
N GLN A 277 -7.82 -9.51 -17.93
CA GLN A 277 -7.35 -10.88 -17.67
C GLN A 277 -6.57 -11.47 -18.84
N GLN A 278 -6.91 -11.12 -20.08
CA GLN A 278 -6.09 -11.51 -21.22
C GLN A 278 -4.70 -10.87 -21.16
N SER A 279 -4.63 -9.57 -20.88
CA SER A 279 -3.36 -8.85 -20.74
C SER A 279 -2.53 -9.43 -19.58
N ARG A 280 -3.19 -9.77 -18.47
CA ARG A 280 -2.58 -10.46 -17.32
C ARG A 280 -1.99 -11.83 -17.70
N LEU A 281 -2.68 -12.62 -18.52
CA LEU A 281 -2.17 -13.92 -18.98
C LEU A 281 -0.91 -13.80 -19.84
N HIS A 282 -0.74 -12.71 -20.59
CA HIS A 282 0.52 -12.42 -21.28
C HIS A 282 1.64 -12.10 -20.28
N LEU A 283 1.37 -11.24 -19.29
CA LEU A 283 2.34 -10.88 -18.23
C LEU A 283 2.73 -12.07 -17.33
N LEU A 284 1.82 -13.03 -17.11
CA LEU A 284 2.10 -14.25 -16.32
C LEU A 284 3.22 -15.10 -16.93
N ARG A 285 3.52 -14.96 -18.23
CA ARG A 285 4.65 -15.67 -18.84
C ARG A 285 6.01 -15.12 -18.42
N GLU A 286 6.06 -13.89 -17.90
CA GLU A 286 7.30 -13.15 -17.64
C GLU A 286 7.53 -12.87 -16.13
N ASP A 287 6.77 -13.51 -15.22
CA ASP A 287 6.85 -13.32 -13.76
C ASP A 287 6.64 -11.87 -13.26
N HIS A 288 6.05 -11.00 -14.10
CA HIS A 288 5.84 -9.58 -13.81
C HIS A 288 4.46 -9.25 -13.20
N THR A 289 3.67 -10.22 -12.75
CA THR A 289 2.28 -9.91 -12.32
C THR A 289 2.15 -9.39 -10.91
N LEU A 290 3.10 -9.69 -10.02
CA LEU A 290 2.96 -9.38 -8.59
C LEU A 290 2.83 -7.87 -8.32
N GLY A 291 3.65 -7.04 -8.97
CA GLY A 291 3.59 -5.59 -8.81
C GLY A 291 2.26 -5.01 -9.29
N ALA A 292 1.82 -5.38 -10.50
CA ALA A 292 0.56 -4.90 -11.06
C ALA A 292 -0.66 -5.35 -10.24
N ASP A 293 -0.73 -6.62 -9.84
CA ASP A 293 -1.81 -7.16 -9.00
C ASP A 293 -1.85 -6.41 -7.64
N THR A 294 -0.69 -6.20 -7.01
CA THR A 294 -0.61 -5.48 -5.73
C THR A 294 -1.07 -4.03 -5.87
N MET A 295 -0.67 -3.34 -6.95
CA MET A 295 -1.03 -1.94 -7.18
C MET A 295 -2.52 -1.75 -7.44
N VAL A 296 -3.13 -2.58 -8.30
CA VAL A 296 -4.56 -2.50 -8.59
C VAL A 296 -5.37 -2.58 -7.30
N HIS A 297 -5.04 -3.54 -6.44
CA HIS A 297 -5.75 -3.75 -5.18
C HIS A 297 -5.46 -2.70 -4.11
N LEU A 298 -4.22 -2.23 -4.01
CA LEU A 298 -3.84 -1.13 -3.11
C LEU A 298 -4.58 0.16 -3.50
N VAL A 299 -4.56 0.52 -4.79
CA VAL A 299 -5.25 1.70 -5.32
C VAL A 299 -6.75 1.57 -5.13
N LEU A 300 -7.33 0.42 -5.44
CA LEU A 300 -8.77 0.20 -5.29
C LEU A 300 -9.22 0.40 -3.84
N VAL A 301 -8.50 -0.15 -2.86
CA VAL A 301 -8.88 -0.03 -1.45
C VAL A 301 -8.73 1.41 -0.97
N CYS A 302 -7.67 2.13 -1.37
CA CYS A 302 -7.53 3.54 -1.03
C CYS A 302 -8.59 4.42 -1.70
N LEU A 303 -8.99 4.10 -2.92
CA LEU A 303 -9.92 4.90 -3.72
C LEU A 303 -11.35 4.85 -3.18
N VAL A 304 -11.76 3.75 -2.55
CA VAL A 304 -13.14 3.56 -2.09
C VAL A 304 -13.56 4.53 -0.99
N PRO A 305 -12.81 4.67 0.14
CA PRO A 305 -13.12 5.68 1.15
C PRO A 305 -13.05 7.10 0.61
N ILE A 306 -12.07 7.40 -0.25
CA ILE A 306 -11.89 8.73 -0.86
C ILE A 306 -13.12 9.07 -1.70
N MET A 307 -13.49 8.20 -2.63
CA MET A 307 -14.62 8.48 -3.51
C MET A 307 -15.95 8.51 -2.76
N TYR A 308 -16.13 7.66 -1.76
CA TYR A 308 -17.30 7.71 -0.88
C TYR A 308 -17.40 9.08 -0.17
N SER A 309 -16.28 9.62 0.33
CA SER A 309 -16.27 10.93 0.99
C SER A 309 -16.57 12.10 0.04
N ILE A 310 -16.26 11.98 -1.25
CA ILE A 310 -16.46 13.06 -2.24
C ILE A 310 -17.84 12.99 -2.87
N THR A 311 -18.27 11.80 -3.31
CA THR A 311 -19.43 11.59 -4.17
C THR A 311 -20.59 10.88 -3.48
N GLY A 312 -20.38 10.38 -2.26
CA GLY A 312 -21.35 9.64 -1.49
C GLY A 312 -21.53 8.18 -1.92
N GLN A 313 -22.64 7.59 -1.48
CA GLN A 313 -22.92 6.16 -1.58
C GLN A 313 -23.12 5.66 -3.02
N GLN A 314 -23.70 6.47 -3.92
CA GLN A 314 -24.05 6.06 -5.28
C GLN A 314 -22.83 5.59 -6.09
N TRP A 315 -21.66 6.17 -5.85
CA TRP A 315 -20.44 5.79 -6.56
C TRP A 315 -20.02 4.33 -6.33
N LEU A 316 -20.37 3.76 -5.18
CA LEU A 316 -20.06 2.36 -4.87
C LEU A 316 -20.78 1.37 -5.82
N THR A 317 -21.81 1.79 -6.54
CA THR A 317 -22.42 0.98 -7.61
C THR A 317 -21.47 0.72 -8.78
N ALA A 318 -20.51 1.61 -9.01
CA ALA A 318 -19.52 1.52 -10.08
C ALA A 318 -18.24 0.77 -9.68
N ILE A 319 -18.15 0.24 -8.45
CA ILE A 319 -16.91 -0.27 -7.86
C ILE A 319 -16.27 -1.39 -8.69
N TYR A 320 -17.06 -2.27 -9.29
CA TYR A 320 -16.53 -3.35 -10.13
C TYR A 320 -16.05 -2.84 -11.49
N LEU A 321 -16.77 -1.90 -12.11
CA LEU A 321 -16.35 -1.25 -13.34
C LEU A 321 -15.02 -0.52 -13.15
N LEU A 322 -14.90 0.20 -12.03
CA LEU A 322 -13.67 0.88 -11.63
C LEU A 322 -12.51 -0.10 -11.43
N ASN A 323 -12.74 -1.19 -10.70
CA ASN A 323 -11.75 -2.25 -10.54
C ASN A 323 -11.32 -2.85 -11.90
N ALA A 324 -12.26 -3.10 -12.80
CA ALA A 324 -11.97 -3.60 -14.14
C ALA A 324 -11.14 -2.61 -14.98
N ALA A 325 -11.49 -1.32 -14.93
CA ALA A 325 -10.77 -0.26 -15.64
C ALA A 325 -9.35 -0.09 -15.09
N LEU A 326 -9.19 -0.09 -13.76
CA LEU A 326 -7.88 -0.06 -13.11
C LEU A 326 -7.05 -1.29 -13.51
N ALA A 327 -7.59 -2.50 -13.35
CA ALA A 327 -6.91 -3.74 -13.73
C ALA A 327 -6.46 -3.70 -15.20
N TRP A 328 -7.35 -3.34 -16.12
CA TRP A 328 -7.02 -3.23 -17.54
C TRP A 328 -5.93 -2.19 -17.80
N GLY A 329 -6.08 -0.99 -17.24
CA GLY A 329 -5.12 0.11 -17.39
C GLY A 329 -3.74 -0.29 -16.89
N PHE A 330 -3.63 -0.86 -15.69
CA PHE A 330 -2.36 -1.30 -15.10
C PHE A 330 -1.72 -2.45 -15.89
N TYR A 331 -2.49 -3.44 -16.34
CA TYR A 331 -1.94 -4.56 -17.11
C TYR A 331 -1.49 -4.15 -18.51
N VAL A 332 -2.29 -3.36 -19.23
CA VAL A 332 -1.91 -2.86 -20.56
C VAL A 332 -0.70 -1.93 -20.46
N LEU A 333 -0.67 -1.08 -19.44
CA LEU A 333 0.47 -0.21 -19.18
C LEU A 333 1.72 -1.06 -18.92
N SER A 334 1.66 -2.03 -18.00
CA SER A 334 2.78 -2.93 -17.71
C SER A 334 3.28 -3.71 -18.94
N ASP A 335 2.36 -4.18 -19.81
CA ASP A 335 2.70 -4.91 -21.04
C ASP A 335 3.37 -4.01 -22.09
N LYS A 336 2.86 -2.80 -22.31
CA LYS A 336 3.52 -1.83 -23.20
C LYS A 336 4.90 -1.42 -22.70
N LEU A 337 5.07 -1.37 -21.37
CA LEU A 337 6.31 -0.94 -20.73
C LEU A 337 7.41 -1.99 -20.79
N SER A 338 7.06 -3.27 -20.77
CA SER A 338 8.05 -4.34 -20.97
C SER A 338 8.73 -4.20 -22.34
N GLY A 339 8.00 -3.76 -23.37
CA GLY A 339 8.50 -3.47 -24.71
C GLY A 339 9.27 -2.16 -24.91
N LEU A 340 9.46 -1.32 -23.88
CA LEU A 340 10.17 -0.04 -24.04
C LEU A 340 11.67 -0.22 -24.28
N SER A 341 12.21 0.61 -25.18
CA SER A 341 13.66 0.72 -25.40
C SER A 341 14.39 1.20 -24.14
N GLN A 342 15.68 0.85 -24.03
CA GLN A 342 16.51 1.26 -22.90
C GLN A 342 16.52 2.80 -22.71
N LEU A 343 16.57 3.58 -23.80
CA LEU A 343 16.54 5.05 -23.73
C LEU A 343 15.24 5.59 -23.13
N GLN A 344 14.09 5.03 -23.51
CA GLN A 344 12.79 5.42 -22.96
C GLN A 344 12.69 5.09 -21.47
N ARG A 345 13.18 3.91 -21.06
CA ARG A 345 13.25 3.53 -19.64
C ARG A 345 14.12 4.50 -18.83
N HIS A 346 15.25 4.96 -19.38
CA HIS A 346 16.10 5.97 -18.73
C HIS A 346 15.37 7.31 -18.57
N ARG A 347 14.65 7.78 -19.60
CA ARG A 347 13.86 9.01 -19.52
C ARG A 347 12.74 8.92 -18.49
N LEU A 348 12.04 7.79 -18.43
CA LEU A 348 11.02 7.55 -17.41
C LEU A 348 11.62 7.55 -16.01
N LEU A 349 12.79 6.93 -15.82
CA LEU A 349 13.47 6.90 -14.52
C LEU A 349 13.83 8.32 -14.07
N ILE A 350 14.36 9.15 -14.98
CA ILE A 350 14.65 10.56 -14.71
C ILE A 350 13.35 11.31 -14.34
N LEU A 351 12.30 11.16 -15.14
CA LEU A 351 11.02 11.83 -14.91
C LEU A 351 10.40 11.44 -13.55
N THR A 352 10.33 10.14 -13.25
CA THR A 352 9.82 9.64 -11.97
C THR A 352 10.65 10.16 -10.80
N SER A 353 11.97 10.20 -10.93
CA SER A 353 12.87 10.73 -9.88
C SER A 353 12.62 12.22 -9.62
N VAL A 354 12.50 13.03 -10.68
CA VAL A 354 12.19 14.47 -10.53
C VAL A 354 10.82 14.66 -9.87
N LEU A 355 9.78 13.98 -10.37
CA LEU A 355 8.42 14.10 -9.83
C LEU A 355 8.31 13.64 -8.37
N LEU A 356 9.17 12.72 -7.93
CA LEU A 356 9.20 12.24 -6.54
C LEU A 356 9.64 13.34 -5.57
N VAL A 357 10.57 14.21 -5.98
CA VAL A 357 11.19 15.24 -5.11
C VAL A 357 10.64 16.64 -5.39
N LEU A 358 9.81 16.78 -6.42
CA LEU A 358 9.19 18.05 -6.77
C LEU A 358 8.13 18.42 -5.70
N PRO A 359 8.30 19.52 -4.93
CA PRO A 359 7.38 19.89 -3.85
C PRO A 359 6.18 20.68 -4.39
N ILE A 360 5.55 20.17 -5.46
CA ILE A 360 4.29 20.71 -5.99
C ILE A 360 3.14 19.92 -5.38
N PHE A 361 2.12 20.65 -4.94
CA PHE A 361 0.92 20.09 -4.36
C PHE A 361 -0.31 20.48 -5.18
N PHE A 362 -1.25 19.56 -5.34
CA PHE A 362 -2.54 19.76 -5.99
C PHE A 362 -3.68 19.48 -5.03
N GLN A 363 -4.81 20.13 -5.22
CA GLN A 363 -6.05 19.83 -4.52
C GLN A 363 -6.90 18.89 -5.37
N ILE A 364 -7.77 18.11 -4.73
CA ILE A 364 -8.66 17.16 -5.43
C ILE A 364 -9.59 17.89 -6.40
N GLN A 365 -9.89 19.17 -6.16
CA GLN A 365 -10.69 20.02 -7.05
C GLN A 365 -10.01 20.29 -8.41
N GLY A 366 -8.72 19.97 -8.56
CA GLY A 366 -7.97 20.08 -9.80
C GLY A 366 -7.00 21.26 -9.84
N ASP A 367 -7.07 22.16 -8.86
CA ASP A 367 -6.20 23.33 -8.79
C ASP A 367 -4.84 23.00 -8.15
N ILE A 368 -3.80 23.68 -8.65
CA ILE A 368 -2.49 23.71 -7.99
C ILE A 368 -2.65 24.51 -6.70
N TYR A 369 -2.04 24.03 -5.61
CA TYR A 369 -2.10 24.72 -4.33
C TYR A 369 -1.44 26.10 -4.43
N LEU A 370 -2.28 27.12 -4.37
CA LEU A 370 -1.91 28.54 -4.34
C LEU A 370 -2.49 29.12 -3.05
N SER A 371 -1.63 29.36 -2.06
CA SER A 371 -2.04 29.92 -0.78
C SER A 371 -1.74 31.40 -0.76
N GLU A 372 -2.79 32.23 -0.83
CA GLU A 372 -2.67 33.67 -0.60
C GLU A 372 -2.47 34.00 0.89
N THR A 373 -2.88 33.10 1.79
CA THR A 373 -2.73 33.32 3.22
C THR A 373 -1.25 33.20 3.66
N PRO A 374 -0.77 34.13 4.50
CA PRO A 374 0.63 34.18 4.92
C PRO A 374 1.02 33.04 5.88
N GLU A 375 0.06 32.30 6.45
CA GLU A 375 0.33 31.31 7.51
C GLU A 375 0.78 29.93 6.99
N GLY A 376 0.79 29.66 5.68
CA GLY A 376 1.43 28.47 5.10
C GLY A 376 0.91 27.09 5.56
N MET A 377 -0.02 27.04 6.52
CA MET A 377 -0.69 25.85 7.04
C MET A 377 -2.20 26.05 6.92
N LEU A 378 -2.82 25.27 6.03
CA LEU A 378 -4.26 25.27 5.85
C LEU A 378 -4.85 24.20 6.79
N ASP A 379 -5.62 24.61 7.80
CA ASP A 379 -6.45 23.66 8.53
C ASP A 379 -7.62 23.25 7.63
N SER A 380 -7.52 22.04 7.09
CA SER A 380 -8.57 21.46 6.24
C SER A 380 -9.89 21.23 6.97
N GLY A 381 -9.96 21.37 8.29
CA GLY A 381 -11.17 21.13 9.10
C GLY A 381 -11.76 19.72 9.00
N GLY A 382 -11.01 18.75 8.46
CA GLY A 382 -11.52 17.39 8.21
C GLY A 382 -11.82 17.11 6.74
N PHE A 383 -11.91 18.14 5.91
CA PHE A 383 -12.33 18.01 4.52
C PHE A 383 -11.15 17.61 3.63
N LEU A 384 -11.16 16.37 3.15
CA LEU A 384 -10.17 15.84 2.20
C LEU A 384 -10.02 16.70 0.95
N GLN A 385 -11.10 17.34 0.50
CA GLN A 385 -11.12 18.16 -0.71
C GLN A 385 -10.15 19.36 -0.63
N LEU A 386 -9.88 19.85 0.59
CA LEU A 386 -9.01 21.00 0.84
C LEU A 386 -7.55 20.60 1.11
N VAL A 387 -7.27 19.30 1.28
CA VAL A 387 -5.93 18.82 1.62
C VAL A 387 -5.02 18.85 0.39
N PRO A 388 -3.88 19.56 0.44
CA PRO A 388 -2.90 19.55 -0.64
C PRO A 388 -2.19 18.19 -0.72
N LEU A 389 -2.28 17.53 -1.89
CA LEU A 389 -1.64 16.25 -2.18
C LEU A 389 -0.38 16.47 -3.02
N PRO A 390 0.78 15.88 -2.67
CA PRO A 390 2.01 16.08 -3.42
C PRO A 390 2.03 15.30 -4.74
N PHE A 391 2.68 15.84 -5.77
CA PHE A 391 2.95 15.13 -7.03
C PHE A 391 3.76 13.84 -6.84
N SER A 392 4.54 13.76 -5.75
CA SER A 392 5.31 12.57 -5.38
C SER A 392 4.43 11.33 -5.18
N LEU A 393 3.16 11.52 -4.81
CA LEU A 393 2.15 10.46 -4.73
C LEU A 393 1.92 9.82 -6.10
N LEU A 394 1.64 10.64 -7.11
CA LEU A 394 1.46 10.17 -8.49
C LEU A 394 2.74 9.52 -9.02
N ALA A 395 3.89 10.14 -8.76
CA ALA A 395 5.20 9.60 -9.14
C ALA A 395 5.43 8.22 -8.51
N CYS A 396 5.03 8.02 -7.25
CA CYS A 396 5.18 6.76 -6.54
C CYS A 396 4.35 5.66 -7.19
N TYR A 397 3.04 5.86 -7.38
CA TYR A 397 2.19 4.83 -7.96
C TYR A 397 2.51 4.55 -9.43
N LEU A 398 2.70 5.58 -10.25
CA LEU A 398 3.09 5.40 -11.65
C LEU A 398 4.47 4.73 -11.75
N GLY A 399 5.42 5.14 -10.91
CA GLY A 399 6.73 4.53 -10.83
C GLY A 399 6.69 3.05 -10.48
N LEU A 400 5.80 2.62 -9.59
CA LEU A 400 5.61 1.20 -9.27
C LEU A 400 5.09 0.38 -10.46
N VAL A 401 4.25 0.97 -11.32
CA VAL A 401 3.85 0.34 -12.58
C VAL A 401 5.01 0.27 -13.56
N PHE A 402 5.80 1.35 -13.64
CA PHE A 402 6.90 1.47 -14.58
C PHE A 402 8.09 0.55 -14.25
N PHE A 403 8.33 0.29 -12.97
CA PHE A 403 9.53 -0.39 -12.50
C PHE A 403 9.21 -1.63 -11.65
N ASN A 404 8.60 -2.64 -12.25
CA ASN A 404 8.19 -3.85 -11.52
C ASN A 404 9.36 -4.84 -11.26
N GLU A 405 10.46 -4.74 -12.02
CA GLU A 405 11.60 -5.69 -11.96
C GLU A 405 12.26 -5.80 -10.57
N GLY A 406 12.27 -4.71 -9.78
CA GLY A 406 12.85 -4.71 -8.44
C GLY A 406 11.87 -5.10 -7.31
N ILE A 407 10.55 -5.12 -7.59
CA ILE A 407 9.52 -5.36 -6.58
C ILE A 407 9.60 -6.79 -6.06
N THR A 408 9.66 -7.77 -6.96
CA THR A 408 9.78 -9.20 -6.62
C THR A 408 11.05 -9.50 -5.80
N ASN A 409 12.07 -8.65 -5.96
CA ASN A 409 13.33 -8.76 -5.25
C ASN A 409 13.29 -8.22 -3.82
N SER A 410 12.32 -7.37 -3.46
CA SER A 410 12.19 -6.77 -2.13
C SER A 410 11.05 -7.41 -1.31
N LYS A 411 11.18 -8.72 -1.05
CA LYS A 411 10.25 -9.48 -0.18
C LYS A 411 9.94 -8.79 1.16
N PRO A 412 10.92 -8.25 1.93
CA PRO A 412 10.60 -7.60 3.20
C PRO A 412 9.66 -6.39 3.03
N ALA A 413 9.84 -5.58 1.97
CA ALA A 413 8.97 -4.44 1.71
C ALA A 413 7.53 -4.87 1.37
N ILE A 414 7.35 -5.90 0.55
CA ILE A 414 6.02 -6.45 0.22
C ILE A 414 5.35 -7.00 1.49
N VAL A 415 6.07 -7.78 2.28
CA VAL A 415 5.53 -8.37 3.52
C VAL A 415 5.13 -7.27 4.49
N THR A 416 5.97 -6.26 4.69
CA THR A 416 5.66 -5.13 5.58
C THR A 416 4.44 -4.35 5.08
N LEU A 417 4.38 -4.00 3.80
CA LEU A 417 3.23 -3.27 3.24
C LEU A 417 1.94 -4.08 3.38
N SER A 418 1.96 -5.36 3.01
CA SER A 418 0.78 -6.24 3.08
C SER A 418 0.33 -6.47 4.52
N LEU A 419 1.25 -6.69 5.46
CA LEU A 419 0.90 -6.85 6.87
C LEU A 419 0.40 -5.54 7.49
N LEU A 420 1.03 -4.41 7.18
CA LEU A 420 0.58 -3.10 7.65
C LEU A 420 -0.84 -2.80 7.16
N PHE A 421 -1.08 -3.03 5.87
CA PHE A 421 -2.40 -2.88 5.26
C PHE A 421 -3.45 -3.79 5.90
N PHE A 422 -3.12 -5.07 6.08
CA PHE A 422 -4.02 -6.04 6.71
C PHE A 422 -4.34 -5.66 8.16
N LEU A 423 -3.32 -5.44 8.99
CA LEU A 423 -3.50 -5.19 10.42
C LEU A 423 -4.17 -3.84 10.70
N SER A 424 -3.87 -2.80 9.92
CA SER A 424 -4.59 -1.52 10.02
C SER A 424 -6.05 -1.63 9.62
N SER A 425 -6.35 -2.42 8.59
CA SER A 425 -7.73 -2.69 8.21
C SER A 425 -8.46 -3.48 9.29
N VAL A 426 -7.88 -4.57 9.81
CA VAL A 426 -8.49 -5.35 10.91
C VAL A 426 -8.74 -4.47 12.13
N SER A 427 -7.76 -3.66 12.53
CA SER A 427 -7.91 -2.72 13.65
C SER A 427 -9.06 -1.73 13.41
N ALA A 428 -9.11 -1.10 12.23
CA ALA A 428 -10.19 -0.16 11.89
C ALA A 428 -11.56 -0.81 11.99
N LEU A 429 -11.67 -2.06 11.55
CA LEU A 429 -12.92 -2.80 11.58
C LEU A 429 -13.32 -3.23 12.99
N VAL A 430 -12.40 -3.74 13.81
CA VAL A 430 -12.67 -4.22 15.19
C VAL A 430 -13.18 -3.09 16.09
N THR A 431 -12.72 -1.87 15.84
CA THR A 431 -13.05 -0.69 16.65
C THR A 431 -14.19 0.14 16.04
N GLY A 432 -14.70 -0.26 14.87
CA GLY A 432 -15.66 0.48 14.05
C GLY A 432 -15.00 1.47 13.09
N SER A 433 -15.37 1.46 11.80
CA SER A 433 -14.81 2.42 10.84
C SER A 433 -15.60 3.72 10.85
N SER A 434 -14.99 4.77 11.40
CA SER A 434 -15.35 6.11 10.96
C SER A 434 -14.69 6.40 9.60
N PRO A 435 -15.32 7.18 8.70
CA PRO A 435 -14.67 7.63 7.46
C PRO A 435 -13.31 8.29 7.72
N ALA A 436 -13.19 9.04 8.82
CA ALA A 436 -11.94 9.65 9.26
C ALA A 436 -10.82 8.63 9.54
N LYS A 437 -11.15 7.49 10.16
CA LYS A 437 -10.18 6.41 10.42
C LYS A 437 -9.73 5.71 9.14
N LEU A 438 -10.62 5.56 8.16
CA LEU A 438 -10.26 5.03 6.84
C LEU A 438 -9.34 5.98 6.07
N ILE A 439 -9.52 7.28 6.24
CA ILE A 439 -8.62 8.29 5.68
C ILE A 439 -7.23 8.18 6.31
N GLN A 440 -7.15 8.00 7.63
CA GLN A 440 -5.87 7.78 8.31
C GLN A 440 -5.18 6.50 7.83
N LEU A 441 -5.94 5.44 7.54
CA LEU A 441 -5.42 4.20 6.97
C LEU A 441 -4.73 4.50 5.63
N VAL A 442 -5.39 5.24 4.75
CA VAL A 442 -4.79 5.69 3.48
C VAL A 442 -3.52 6.51 3.71
N GLN A 443 -3.53 7.44 4.67
CA GLN A 443 -2.36 8.26 5.01
C GLN A 443 -1.17 7.46 5.53
N VAL A 444 -1.40 6.29 6.14
CA VAL A 444 -0.33 5.40 6.61
C VAL A 444 0.19 4.51 5.49
N ILE A 445 -0.69 3.91 4.69
CA ILE A 445 -0.31 2.94 3.66
C ILE A 445 0.36 3.61 2.45
N LEU A 446 -0.10 4.79 2.08
CA LEU A 446 0.34 5.46 0.87
C LEU A 446 1.84 5.80 0.90
N PRO A 447 2.39 6.43 1.96
CA PRO A 447 3.83 6.69 2.04
C PRO A 447 4.65 5.39 2.09
N VAL A 448 4.17 4.37 2.79
CA VAL A 448 4.87 3.08 2.95
C VAL A 448 5.03 2.36 1.62
N SER A 449 4.11 2.56 0.66
CA SER A 449 4.23 2.02 -0.70
C SER A 449 5.53 2.45 -1.41
N ALA A 450 6.11 3.58 -1.03
CA ALA A 450 7.38 4.06 -1.57
C ALA A 450 8.58 3.17 -1.21
N LEU A 451 8.46 2.27 -0.22
CA LEU A 451 9.45 1.19 0.02
C LEU A 451 9.67 0.34 -1.24
N LEU A 452 8.57 0.01 -1.93
CA LEU A 452 8.62 -0.77 -3.16
C LEU A 452 9.26 0.05 -4.30
N LEU A 453 8.95 1.36 -4.36
CA LEU A 453 9.48 2.24 -5.40
C LEU A 453 10.99 2.43 -5.22
N GLY A 454 11.44 2.69 -3.99
CA GLY A 454 12.85 2.81 -3.65
C GLY A 454 13.63 1.56 -4.04
N ALA A 455 13.07 0.39 -3.74
CA ALA A 455 13.69 -0.87 -4.12
C ALA A 455 13.75 -1.05 -5.65
N SER A 456 12.67 -0.66 -6.35
CA SER A 456 12.61 -0.76 -7.81
C SER A 456 13.61 0.14 -8.53
N LEU A 457 13.66 1.43 -8.21
CA LEU A 457 14.53 2.38 -8.90
C LEU A 457 16.01 2.13 -8.60
N ALA A 458 16.33 1.75 -7.35
CA ALA A 458 17.69 1.38 -6.97
C ALA A 458 18.19 0.15 -7.72
N TRP A 459 17.31 -0.84 -7.94
CA TRP A 459 17.63 -2.04 -8.70
C TRP A 459 17.94 -1.74 -10.18
N VAL A 460 17.19 -0.82 -10.79
CA VAL A 460 17.39 -0.45 -12.21
C VAL A 460 18.67 0.35 -12.41
N ASN A 461 18.78 1.52 -11.77
CA ASN A 461 19.98 2.36 -11.88
C ASN A 461 20.07 3.38 -10.74
N ARG A 462 20.52 2.94 -9.57
CA ARG A 462 20.72 3.79 -8.38
C ARG A 462 21.53 5.07 -8.67
N ASN A 463 22.62 4.95 -9.45
CA ASN A 463 23.51 6.08 -9.73
C ASN A 463 22.81 7.16 -10.58
N LEU A 464 22.03 6.76 -11.58
CA LEU A 464 21.25 7.69 -12.40
C LEU A 464 20.17 8.41 -11.59
N VAL A 465 19.50 7.71 -10.68
CA VAL A 465 18.52 8.33 -9.76
C VAL A 465 19.22 9.39 -8.92
N ALA A 466 20.34 9.05 -8.27
CA ALA A 466 21.10 10.00 -7.45
C ALA A 466 21.58 11.22 -8.27
N ARG A 467 22.01 11.03 -9.53
CA ARG A 467 22.42 12.14 -10.41
C ARG A 467 21.24 13.05 -10.76
N THR A 468 20.09 12.45 -11.00
CA THR A 468 18.86 13.20 -11.28
C THR A 468 18.45 14.04 -10.07
N MET A 469 18.52 13.47 -8.87
CA MET A 469 18.25 14.20 -7.63
C MET A 469 19.27 15.31 -7.39
N LEU A 470 20.56 15.09 -7.66
CA LEU A 470 21.58 16.13 -7.60
C LEU A 470 21.25 17.31 -8.50
N ASN A 471 20.94 17.04 -9.77
CA ASN A 471 20.58 18.06 -10.74
C ASN A 471 19.33 18.83 -10.31
N PHE A 472 18.34 18.12 -9.74
CA PHE A 472 17.16 18.77 -9.17
C PHE A 472 17.54 19.71 -8.01
N LEU A 473 18.34 19.27 -7.03
CA LEU A 473 18.76 20.09 -5.89
C LEU A 473 19.56 21.32 -6.32
N LEU A 474 20.45 21.17 -7.31
CA LEU A 474 21.24 22.26 -7.88
C LEU A 474 20.39 23.36 -8.51
N VAL A 475 19.18 23.05 -8.96
CA VAL A 475 18.26 24.02 -9.56
C VAL A 475 17.26 24.53 -8.53
N PHE A 476 16.65 23.63 -7.76
CA PHE A 476 15.55 23.97 -6.86
C PHE A 476 16.00 24.81 -5.66
N ILE A 477 17.08 24.43 -4.96
CA ILE A 477 17.51 25.13 -3.74
C ILE A 477 17.88 26.60 -4.02
N PRO A 478 18.71 26.92 -5.04
CA PRO A 478 19.01 28.31 -5.35
C PRO A 478 17.76 29.10 -5.75
N LEU A 479 16.89 28.52 -6.57
CA LEU A 479 15.66 29.20 -7.00
C LEU A 479 14.73 29.50 -5.83
N HIS A 480 14.58 28.58 -4.87
CA HIS A 480 13.75 28.81 -3.69
C HIS A 480 14.35 29.88 -2.77
N LEU A 481 15.67 29.88 -2.56
CA LEU A 481 16.35 30.95 -1.81
C LEU A 481 16.21 32.31 -2.51
N LEU A 482 16.42 32.37 -3.82
CA LEU A 482 16.25 33.60 -4.60
C LEU A 482 14.80 34.12 -4.52
N ALA A 483 13.81 33.24 -4.69
CA ALA A 483 12.40 33.61 -4.56
C ALA A 483 12.09 34.19 -3.17
N THR A 484 12.66 33.58 -2.12
CA THR A 484 12.55 34.05 -0.73
C THR A 484 13.14 35.44 -0.57
N TRP A 485 14.37 35.67 -1.03
CA TRP A 485 15.05 36.95 -0.89
C TRP A 485 14.43 38.05 -1.76
N PHE A 486 13.94 37.74 -2.96
CA PHE A 486 13.22 38.70 -3.80
C PHE A 486 11.91 39.19 -3.17
N GLN A 487 11.31 38.39 -2.28
CA GLN A 487 10.14 38.79 -1.50
C GLN A 487 10.52 39.54 -0.21
N GLY A 488 11.80 39.84 0.01
CA GLY A 488 12.28 40.55 1.19
C GLY A 488 12.26 39.71 2.49
N LYS A 489 12.12 38.39 2.38
CA LYS A 489 12.10 37.47 3.53
C LYS A 489 13.47 36.83 3.75
N LEU A 490 13.80 36.53 5.00
CA LEU A 490 14.96 35.71 5.38
C LEU A 490 14.57 34.27 5.70
N GLU A 491 13.33 34.06 6.11
CA GLU A 491 12.75 32.74 6.29
C GLU A 491 12.18 32.28 4.95
N LEU A 492 12.30 30.98 4.66
CA LEU A 492 11.83 30.42 3.39
C LEU A 492 10.40 30.87 3.11
N THR A 493 10.12 31.27 1.87
CA THR A 493 8.76 31.67 1.50
C THR A 493 7.96 30.47 1.00
N HIS A 494 6.68 30.41 1.34
CA HIS A 494 5.80 29.39 0.77
C HIS A 494 5.47 29.66 -0.71
N ASN A 495 5.53 30.91 -1.17
CA ASN A 495 5.09 31.29 -2.50
C ASN A 495 6.26 31.34 -3.51
N LEU A 496 6.28 30.45 -4.50
CA LEU A 496 7.26 30.43 -5.59
C LEU A 496 6.74 31.07 -6.89
N TYR A 497 5.75 31.97 -6.79
CA TYR A 497 5.04 32.64 -7.89
C TYR A 497 4.16 31.74 -8.76
N LEU A 498 4.67 30.58 -9.19
CA LEU A 498 3.93 29.61 -10.00
C LEU A 498 3.08 28.64 -9.17
N PHE A 499 3.54 28.33 -7.95
CA PHE A 499 2.88 27.43 -7.02
C PHE A 499 3.29 27.76 -5.59
N SER A 500 2.52 27.28 -4.62
CA SER A 500 2.88 27.37 -3.21
C SER A 500 3.35 26.02 -2.66
N ILE A 501 4.34 26.07 -1.76
CA ILE A 501 4.86 24.91 -1.05
C ILE A 501 4.08 24.75 0.25
N TYR A 502 3.37 23.63 0.38
CA TYR A 502 2.72 23.26 1.64
C TYR A 502 3.76 22.84 2.69
N GLN A 503 3.65 23.37 3.90
CA GLN A 503 4.57 23.07 5.03
C GLN A 503 6.05 23.31 4.67
N HIS A 504 6.30 24.41 3.96
CA HIS A 504 7.60 24.84 3.41
C HIS A 504 8.74 24.98 4.42
N GLU A 505 8.45 25.30 5.68
CA GLU A 505 9.46 25.41 6.73
C GLU A 505 9.81 24.07 7.37
N LEU A 506 8.90 23.10 7.36
CA LEU A 506 9.06 21.86 8.13
C LEU A 506 9.59 20.70 7.27
N PHE A 507 8.74 20.17 6.38
CA PHE A 507 9.00 18.87 5.76
C PHE A 507 9.81 18.96 4.48
N VAL A 508 9.67 20.03 3.70
CA VAL A 508 10.45 20.21 2.48
C VAL A 508 11.95 20.33 2.77
N PRO A 509 12.40 21.13 3.76
CA PRO A 509 13.81 21.21 4.11
C PRO A 509 14.39 19.88 4.59
N LEU A 510 13.63 19.14 5.40
CA LEU A 510 14.00 17.80 5.83
C LEU A 510 14.22 16.85 4.65
N VAL A 511 13.30 16.85 3.67
CA VAL A 511 13.43 16.06 2.43
C VAL A 511 14.68 16.46 1.64
N MET A 512 14.91 17.75 1.42
CA MET A 512 16.06 18.23 0.66
C MET A 512 17.39 17.85 1.31
N VAL A 513 17.51 17.97 2.64
CA VAL A 513 18.70 17.56 3.40
C VAL A 513 18.95 16.07 3.27
N SER A 514 17.91 15.26 3.36
CA SER A 514 18.01 13.80 3.33
C SER A 514 18.45 13.28 1.97
N ILE A 515 17.92 13.88 0.91
CA ILE A 515 18.32 13.57 -0.47
C ILE A 515 19.74 14.07 -0.71
N PHE A 516 20.08 15.28 -0.27
CA PHE A 516 21.44 15.81 -0.36
C PHE A 516 22.44 14.88 0.33
N ALA A 517 22.13 14.44 1.56
CA ALA A 517 22.95 13.52 2.33
C ALA A 517 23.20 12.20 1.57
N TRP A 518 22.14 11.60 1.01
CA TRP A 518 22.26 10.39 0.20
C TRP A 518 23.09 10.62 -1.08
N VAL A 519 22.80 11.70 -1.82
CA VAL A 519 23.46 12.06 -3.08
C VAL A 519 24.95 12.32 -2.87
N VAL A 520 25.33 13.01 -1.79
CA VAL A 520 26.73 13.22 -1.41
C VAL A 520 27.42 11.87 -1.23
N LEU A 521 26.83 10.94 -0.47
CA LEU A 521 27.43 9.63 -0.25
C LEU A 521 27.60 8.83 -1.56
N GLU A 522 26.56 8.82 -2.40
CA GLU A 522 26.55 8.02 -3.65
C GLU A 522 27.46 8.60 -4.74
N LEU A 523 27.52 9.93 -4.88
CA LEU A 523 28.15 10.59 -6.03
C LEU A 523 29.42 11.36 -5.69
N PHE A 524 29.89 11.31 -4.43
CA PHE A 524 31.04 12.12 -3.99
C PHE A 524 32.19 12.06 -4.98
N GLU A 525 32.65 10.85 -5.34
CA GLU A 525 33.82 10.68 -6.20
C GLU A 525 33.64 11.24 -7.63
N SER A 526 32.42 11.15 -8.18
CA SER A 526 32.15 11.47 -9.58
C SER A 526 31.74 12.93 -9.80
N HIS A 527 31.10 13.58 -8.83
CA HIS A 527 30.50 14.92 -8.98
C HIS A 527 30.96 15.92 -7.90
N LYS A 528 32.19 15.77 -7.39
CA LYS A 528 32.79 16.59 -6.30
C LYS A 528 32.49 18.09 -6.40
N LYS A 529 32.75 18.69 -7.56
CA LYS A 529 32.61 20.14 -7.76
C LYS A 529 31.17 20.63 -7.55
N GLN A 530 30.20 19.89 -8.08
CA GLN A 530 28.78 20.22 -7.94
C GLN A 530 28.31 20.09 -6.49
N LEU A 531 28.75 19.03 -5.80
CA LEU A 531 28.42 18.81 -4.39
C LEU A 531 29.04 19.86 -3.47
N LEU A 532 30.30 20.24 -3.72
CA LEU A 532 30.97 21.31 -2.99
C LEU A 532 30.30 22.67 -3.17
N LEU A 533 29.79 22.95 -4.38
CA LEU A 533 29.00 24.16 -4.66
C LEU A 533 27.64 24.14 -3.94
N LEU A 534 26.97 22.99 -3.92
CA LEU A 534 25.64 22.84 -3.34
C LEU A 534 25.64 22.85 -1.81
N ALA A 535 26.70 22.34 -1.18
CA ALA A 535 26.84 22.23 0.28
C ALA A 535 26.57 23.53 1.06
N PRO A 536 27.21 24.69 0.76
CA PRO A 536 26.92 25.94 1.46
C PRO A 536 25.49 26.43 1.22
N LEU A 537 24.91 26.18 0.04
CA LEU A 537 23.53 26.57 -0.27
C LEU A 537 22.52 25.75 0.52
N VAL A 538 22.74 24.44 0.68
CA VAL A 538 21.92 23.58 1.55
C VAL A 538 22.01 24.03 3.00
N ALA A 539 23.20 24.42 3.47
CA ALA A 539 23.41 24.93 4.81
C ALA A 539 22.57 26.19 5.09
N VAL A 540 22.66 27.18 4.19
CA VAL A 540 21.84 28.40 4.23
C VAL A 540 20.36 28.06 4.16
N TYR A 541 19.97 27.14 3.28
CA TYR A 541 18.58 26.71 3.10
C TYR A 541 17.97 26.12 4.37
N VAL A 542 18.73 25.30 5.12
CA VAL A 542 18.25 24.72 6.38
C VAL A 542 18.11 25.76 7.48
N VAL A 543 19.02 26.74 7.55
CA VAL A 543 18.90 27.83 8.53
C VAL A 543 17.74 28.76 8.17
N ALA A 544 17.56 29.07 6.87
CA ALA A 544 16.42 29.84 6.38
C ALA A 544 15.07 29.16 6.66
N ALA A 545 15.03 27.82 6.71
CA ALA A 545 13.84 27.09 7.12
C ALA A 545 13.50 27.23 8.62
N ASN A 546 14.44 27.68 9.45
CA ASN A 546 14.33 27.74 10.91
C ASN A 546 13.88 26.41 11.58
N PHE A 547 14.13 25.28 10.93
CA PHE A 547 13.64 23.98 11.40
C PHE A 547 14.74 23.20 12.15
N LYS A 548 14.64 23.21 13.49
CA LYS A 548 15.63 22.58 14.40
C LYS A 548 15.90 21.12 14.06
N THR A 549 14.87 20.34 13.71
CA THR A 549 15.04 18.92 13.37
C THR A 549 15.91 18.75 12.12
N ALA A 550 15.65 19.49 11.03
CA ALA A 550 16.51 19.44 9.85
C ALA A 550 17.95 19.89 10.13
N LEU A 551 18.15 20.87 11.02
CA LEU A 551 19.49 21.29 11.45
C LEU A 551 20.22 20.18 12.21
N ILE A 552 19.55 19.47 13.12
CA ILE A 552 20.09 18.30 13.82
C ILE A 552 20.40 17.18 12.82
N GLY A 553 19.53 16.95 11.83
CA GLY A 553 19.76 15.97 10.77
C GLY A 553 21.01 16.30 9.94
N LEU A 554 21.17 17.57 9.56
CA LEU A 554 22.34 18.07 8.83
C LEU A 554 23.62 17.95 9.66
N SER A 555 23.58 18.29 10.95
CA SER A 555 24.77 18.19 11.82
C SER A 555 25.17 16.74 12.10
N MET A 556 24.20 15.85 12.29
CA MET A 556 24.43 14.42 12.41
C MET A 556 25.05 13.86 11.12
N PHE A 557 24.50 14.23 9.96
CA PHE A 557 25.08 13.85 8.66
C PHE A 557 26.52 14.37 8.50
N ALA A 558 26.76 15.64 8.83
CA ALA A 558 28.08 16.24 8.79
C ALA A 558 29.09 15.48 9.67
N ALA A 559 28.69 15.06 10.88
CA ALA A 559 29.53 14.27 11.78
C ALA A 559 29.83 12.85 11.21
N ILE A 560 28.81 12.16 10.69
CA ILE A 560 28.96 10.84 10.06
C ILE A 560 29.90 10.93 8.87
N PHE A 561 29.66 11.94 8.01
CA PHE A 561 30.49 12.20 6.86
C PHE A 561 31.93 12.46 7.31
N MET A 562 32.16 13.30 8.33
CA MET A 562 33.49 13.55 8.90
C MET A 562 34.21 12.26 9.31
N ILE A 563 33.54 11.34 10.02
CA ILE A 563 34.12 10.07 10.45
C ILE A 563 34.55 9.22 9.25
N ILE A 564 33.70 9.14 8.23
CA ILE A 564 34.00 8.45 6.97
C ILE A 564 35.21 9.11 6.28
N CYS A 565 35.26 10.44 6.28
CA CYS A 565 36.29 11.22 5.59
C CYS A 565 37.66 11.07 6.23
N VAL A 566 37.72 11.09 7.57
CA VAL A 566 38.95 10.89 8.33
C VAL A 566 39.53 9.50 8.05
N ARG A 567 38.67 8.48 7.95
CA ARG A 567 39.10 7.13 7.56
C ARG A 567 39.59 7.05 6.12
N ALA A 568 38.97 7.79 5.20
CA ALA A 568 39.33 7.80 3.78
C ALA A 568 40.50 8.75 3.41
N ARG A 569 41.07 9.50 4.37
CA ARG A 569 42.16 10.49 4.18
C ARG A 569 41.89 11.58 3.12
N GLN A 570 40.64 11.94 2.85
CA GLN A 570 40.34 12.95 1.83
C GLN A 570 40.17 14.37 2.41
N ARG A 571 41.17 15.24 2.18
CA ARG A 571 41.21 16.62 2.71
C ARG A 571 40.09 17.54 2.21
N TYR A 572 39.61 17.34 0.98
CA TYR A 572 38.54 18.15 0.38
C TYR A 572 37.21 18.06 1.13
N MET A 573 37.00 16.95 1.85
CA MET A 573 35.74 16.72 2.57
C MET A 573 35.66 17.50 3.88
N LEU A 574 36.79 17.71 4.56
CA LEU A 574 36.86 18.60 5.73
C LEU A 574 36.54 20.05 5.32
N GLY A 575 37.00 20.47 4.15
CA GLY A 575 36.66 21.78 3.57
C GLY A 575 35.16 21.96 3.38
N MET A 576 34.44 20.94 2.86
CA MET A 576 32.99 20.99 2.70
C MET A 576 32.26 21.18 4.04
N LEU A 577 32.68 20.47 5.09
CA LEU A 577 32.09 20.57 6.42
C LEU A 577 32.31 21.95 7.04
N LEU A 578 33.53 22.50 6.90
CA LEU A 578 33.83 23.85 7.34
C LEU A 578 33.00 24.89 6.57
N MET A 579 32.78 24.70 5.27
CA MET A 579 31.90 25.57 4.49
C MET A 579 30.45 25.50 4.95
N ILE A 580 29.92 24.29 5.22
CA ILE A 580 28.57 24.12 5.77
C ILE A 580 28.46 24.84 7.12
N ALA A 581 29.38 24.59 8.05
CA ALA A 581 29.37 25.19 9.37
C ALA A 581 29.49 26.73 9.31
N ALA A 582 30.43 27.25 8.52
CA ALA A 582 30.64 28.68 8.35
C ALA A 582 29.41 29.35 7.70
N SER A 583 28.81 28.73 6.69
CA SER A 583 27.62 29.28 6.02
C SER A 583 26.41 29.29 6.93
N SER A 584 26.18 28.22 7.70
CA SER A 584 25.10 28.15 8.68
C SER A 584 25.26 29.20 9.78
N LEU A 585 26.47 29.34 10.33
CA LEU A 585 26.75 30.33 11.39
C LEU A 585 26.60 31.77 10.86
N ALA A 586 27.13 32.06 9.68
CA ALA A 586 27.02 33.38 9.06
C ALA A 586 25.57 33.76 8.79
N TYR A 587 24.75 32.84 8.27
CA TYR A 587 23.35 33.11 7.98
C TYR A 587 22.51 33.26 9.26
N ASN A 588 22.74 32.41 10.26
CA ASN A 588 22.06 32.52 11.56
C ASN A 588 22.39 33.86 12.25
N PHE A 589 23.67 34.26 12.22
CA PHE A 589 24.08 35.58 12.71
C PHE A 589 23.37 36.72 11.97
N LEU A 590 23.32 36.67 10.64
CA LEU A 590 22.60 37.65 9.81
C LEU A 590 21.10 37.72 10.18
N GLN A 591 20.45 36.56 10.31
CA GLN A 591 19.03 36.48 10.66
C GLN A 591 18.75 37.06 12.04
N ASN A 592 19.57 36.73 13.04
CA ASN A 592 19.42 37.28 14.40
C ASN A 592 19.68 38.78 14.42
N THR A 593 20.65 39.28 13.65
CA THR A 593 20.95 40.71 13.57
C THR A 593 19.75 41.48 12.98
N ILE A 594 19.16 40.97 11.90
CA ILE A 594 18.01 41.61 11.24
C ILE A 594 16.76 41.52 12.13
N LYS A 595 16.50 40.38 12.77
CA LYS A 595 15.39 40.24 13.75
C LYS A 595 15.54 41.23 14.90
N HIS A 596 16.73 41.33 15.48
CA HIS A 596 17.01 42.26 16.57
C HIS A 596 16.82 43.73 16.13
N GLN A 597 17.21 44.10 14.90
CA GLN A 597 16.97 45.43 14.36
C GLN A 597 15.49 45.72 14.13
N ALA A 598 14.72 44.73 13.63
CA ALA A 598 13.29 44.84 13.44
C ALA A 598 12.58 45.03 14.80
N ASP A 599 12.95 44.24 15.81
CA ASP A 599 12.39 44.31 17.16
C ASP A 599 12.63 45.70 17.79
N ILE A 600 13.84 46.23 17.66
CA ILE A 600 14.18 47.60 18.11
C ILE A 600 13.30 48.64 17.39
N ALA A 601 13.12 48.53 16.07
CA ALA A 601 12.32 49.46 15.29
C ALA A 601 10.82 49.43 15.64
N THR A 602 10.30 48.28 16.11
CA THR A 602 8.94 48.18 16.65
C THR A 602 8.79 48.76 18.06
N ILE A 603 9.82 48.69 18.90
CA ILE A 603 9.80 49.25 20.26
C ILE A 603 9.77 50.79 20.24
N GLU A 604 10.30 51.43 19.20
CA GLU A 604 10.29 52.89 19.04
C GLU A 604 8.96 53.46 18.50
N ARG A 605 7.97 52.63 18.16
CA ARG A 605 6.61 53.10 17.86
C ARG A 605 5.78 53.19 19.15
N PRO A 606 5.23 54.36 19.53
CA PRO A 606 4.38 54.47 20.71
C PRO A 606 3.17 53.54 20.54
N TYR A 607 3.08 52.57 21.45
CA TYR A 607 2.09 51.51 21.46
C TYR A 607 0.66 52.09 21.51
N GLN A 608 -0.02 52.17 20.36
CA GLN A 608 -1.47 52.34 20.32
C GLN A 608 -2.09 50.95 20.43
N ALA A 609 -2.65 50.64 21.60
CA ALA A 609 -3.33 49.37 21.84
C ALA A 609 -4.46 49.17 20.82
N PRO A 610 -4.46 48.09 20.02
CA PRO A 610 -5.61 47.76 19.20
C PRO A 610 -6.80 47.40 20.11
N ALA A 611 -7.99 47.89 19.75
CA ALA A 611 -9.23 47.56 20.44
C ALA A 611 -9.43 46.02 20.48
N PRO A 612 -9.90 45.46 21.60
CA PRO A 612 -10.04 44.02 21.77
C PRO A 612 -11.15 43.51 20.85
N SER A 613 -10.78 43.05 19.67
CA SER A 613 -11.67 42.37 18.74
C SER A 613 -11.18 40.95 18.51
N GLY A 614 -11.99 39.99 18.98
CA GLY A 614 -11.84 38.57 18.68
C GLY A 614 -10.72 37.87 19.47
N LYS A 615 -11.05 36.71 20.04
CA LYS A 615 -10.12 35.79 20.69
C LYS A 615 -8.91 35.53 19.79
N GLN A 616 -7.81 36.24 20.00
CA GLN A 616 -6.51 35.85 19.49
C GLN A 616 -6.13 34.55 20.21
N LEU A 617 -6.09 33.45 19.47
CA LEU A 617 -5.39 32.25 19.89
C LEU A 617 -3.95 32.67 20.19
N LYS A 618 -3.52 32.52 21.44
CA LYS A 618 -2.19 32.93 21.91
C LYS A 618 -1.13 32.31 20.99
N PRO A 619 -0.23 33.09 20.37
CA PRO A 619 0.86 32.60 19.52
C PRO A 619 2.03 32.00 20.33
N GLY A 620 1.72 31.21 21.38
CA GLY A 620 2.68 30.67 22.35
C GLY A 620 2.63 29.15 22.50
N ILE A 621 2.25 28.41 21.46
CA ILE A 621 2.10 26.94 21.52
C ILE A 621 3.44 26.20 21.25
N TYR A 622 4.49 26.91 20.81
CA TYR A 622 5.76 26.27 20.43
C TYR A 622 6.76 26.04 21.57
N ASP A 623 6.66 26.76 22.69
CA ASP A 623 7.61 26.61 23.82
C ASP A 623 7.22 25.51 24.83
N ASP A 624 5.96 25.05 24.82
CA ASP A 624 5.49 23.94 25.68
C ASP A 624 5.86 22.54 25.17
N ILE A 625 6.51 22.45 24.00
CA ILE A 625 6.84 21.19 23.31
C ILE A 625 7.81 20.30 24.12
N PHE A 626 8.62 20.87 25.02
CA PHE A 626 9.58 20.11 25.84
C PHE A 626 9.19 19.99 27.32
N GLN A 627 8.17 20.70 27.81
CA GLN A 627 7.76 20.63 29.22
C GLN A 627 6.53 19.72 29.45
N GLY A 628 5.82 19.32 28.40
CA GLY A 628 4.64 18.43 28.47
C GLY A 628 4.89 16.93 28.28
N GLU A 629 6.15 16.47 28.16
CA GLU A 629 6.52 15.15 27.61
C GLU A 629 6.05 13.91 28.40
N GLY A 630 5.43 14.05 29.58
CA GLY A 630 4.85 12.92 30.32
C GLY A 630 3.35 12.70 30.10
N GLY A 631 2.60 13.74 29.72
CA GLY A 631 1.14 13.74 29.89
C GLY A 631 0.39 12.74 29.01
N VAL A 632 0.70 12.68 27.71
CA VAL A 632 -0.09 11.91 26.75
C VAL A 632 0.13 10.40 26.91
N ILE A 633 1.36 9.94 27.13
CA ILE A 633 1.64 8.51 27.32
C ILE A 633 1.14 8.03 28.70
N HIS A 634 1.24 8.86 29.74
CA HIS A 634 0.66 8.54 31.05
C HIS A 634 -0.86 8.47 31.00
N GLN A 635 -1.53 9.44 30.37
CA GLN A 635 -2.99 9.46 30.25
C GLN A 635 -3.54 8.25 29.46
N TRP A 636 -2.73 7.71 28.55
CA TRP A 636 -3.00 6.47 27.82
C TRP A 636 -2.79 5.18 28.62
N LEU A 637 -1.71 5.11 29.41
CA LEU A 637 -1.43 3.95 30.27
C LEU A 637 -2.37 3.92 31.48
N ASP A 638 -2.87 5.09 31.90
CA ASP A 638 -3.78 5.26 33.04
C ASP A 638 -5.26 5.02 32.70
N THR A 639 -5.59 4.61 31.46
CA THR A 639 -6.93 4.12 31.09
C THR A 639 -6.93 2.60 30.82
N PRO A 640 -6.72 1.74 31.84
CA PRO A 640 -6.61 0.28 31.69
C PRO A 640 -7.95 -0.43 31.46
N GLU A 641 -9.05 0.26 31.17
CA GLU A 641 -10.39 -0.37 31.21
C GLU A 641 -10.65 -1.36 30.05
N ASN A 642 -9.85 -1.37 28.97
CA ASN A 642 -10.06 -2.35 27.90
C ASN A 642 -8.78 -2.74 27.12
N PRO A 643 -8.26 -3.98 27.25
CA PRO A 643 -7.06 -4.44 26.52
C PRO A 643 -7.25 -4.45 24.99
N SER A 644 -8.50 -4.48 24.51
CA SER A 644 -8.77 -4.39 23.07
C SER A 644 -8.37 -3.02 22.49
N ILE A 645 -8.49 -1.94 23.26
CA ILE A 645 -8.11 -0.58 22.83
C ILE A 645 -6.60 -0.48 22.67
N ILE A 646 -5.82 -1.12 23.55
CA ILE A 646 -4.35 -1.14 23.44
C ILE A 646 -3.90 -1.90 22.18
N ILE A 647 -4.58 -3.02 21.87
CA ILE A 647 -4.21 -3.88 20.74
C ILE A 647 -4.68 -3.30 19.40
N PHE A 648 -5.91 -2.77 19.33
CA PHE A 648 -6.59 -2.37 18.11
C PHE A 648 -6.85 -0.86 17.98
N GLY A 649 -6.54 -0.06 18.99
CA GLY A 649 -6.72 1.39 18.98
C GLY A 649 -8.13 1.84 19.39
N HIS A 650 -8.39 3.13 19.23
CA HIS A 650 -9.66 3.78 19.58
C HIS A 650 -10.60 3.85 18.38
N ALA A 651 -11.91 3.76 18.64
CA ALA A 651 -12.96 3.86 17.63
C ALA A 651 -12.99 5.23 16.94
N VAL A 652 -12.88 6.28 17.76
CA VAL A 652 -12.91 7.68 17.31
C VAL A 652 -11.46 8.16 17.20
N PRO A 653 -11.07 8.77 16.07
CA PRO A 653 -9.76 9.38 15.96
C PRO A 653 -9.63 10.56 16.94
N MET A 654 -8.42 10.80 17.43
CA MET A 654 -8.15 11.86 18.40
C MET A 654 -8.61 13.22 17.86
N GLU A 655 -9.29 14.02 18.68
CA GLU A 655 -9.74 15.35 18.27
C GLU A 655 -8.53 16.21 17.87
N ARG A 656 -8.69 17.03 16.82
CA ARG A 656 -7.56 17.79 16.23
C ARG A 656 -6.90 18.76 17.20
N HIS A 657 -7.67 19.36 18.10
CA HIS A 657 -7.14 20.24 19.14
C HIS A 657 -6.28 19.51 20.18
N GLU A 658 -6.49 18.21 20.34
CA GLU A 658 -5.63 17.33 21.13
C GLU A 658 -4.49 16.74 20.28
N GLN A 659 -4.66 16.62 18.96
CA GLN A 659 -3.61 16.16 18.03
C GLN A 659 -2.43 17.13 17.91
N ASP A 660 -2.62 18.43 18.13
CA ASP A 660 -1.50 19.38 18.23
C ASP A 660 -0.53 18.99 19.37
N ARG A 661 -0.99 18.19 20.35
CA ARG A 661 -0.15 17.59 21.41
C ARG A 661 0.42 16.23 21.03
N SER A 662 -0.21 15.45 20.14
CA SER A 662 0.32 14.18 19.65
C SER A 662 1.29 14.40 18.49
N THR A 663 2.46 14.93 18.81
CA THR A 663 3.51 15.21 17.82
C THR A 663 4.14 13.94 17.24
N ASN A 664 3.92 12.76 17.81
CA ASN A 664 4.64 11.53 17.46
C ASN A 664 3.84 10.62 16.48
N TYR A 665 4.49 10.20 15.40
CA TYR A 665 3.91 9.29 14.41
C TYR A 665 3.45 7.95 15.00
N TYR A 666 4.27 7.35 15.87
CA TYR A 666 3.96 6.06 16.47
C TYR A 666 2.83 6.18 17.49
N SER A 667 2.76 7.26 18.27
CA SER A 667 1.63 7.44 19.19
C SER A 667 0.33 7.61 18.44
N ASP A 668 0.32 8.36 17.32
CA ASP A 668 -0.86 8.48 16.46
C ASP A 668 -1.22 7.14 15.80
N LEU A 669 -0.24 6.38 15.32
CA LEU A 669 -0.46 5.05 14.74
C LEU A 669 -1.06 4.08 15.76
N VAL A 670 -0.52 4.05 16.98
CA VAL A 670 -1.04 3.21 18.07
C VAL A 670 -2.39 3.73 18.55
N TYR A 671 -2.67 5.05 18.50
CA TYR A 671 -3.94 5.59 19.00
C TYR A 671 -5.06 5.11 18.12
N ASN A 672 -4.87 5.31 16.81
CA ASN A 672 -5.88 5.00 15.83
C ASN A 672 -5.93 3.50 15.59
N PHE A 673 -4.79 2.81 15.49
CA PHE A 673 -4.78 1.41 15.06
C PHE A 673 -4.24 0.37 16.05
N GLY A 674 -3.84 0.81 17.25
CA GLY A 674 -3.30 -0.06 18.28
C GLY A 674 -1.88 -0.54 18.02
N LEU A 675 -1.32 -1.27 18.99
CA LEU A 675 0.06 -1.79 18.92
C LEU A 675 0.26 -2.77 17.76
N ILE A 676 -0.80 -3.44 17.30
CA ILE A 676 -0.71 -4.46 16.26
C ILE A 676 -0.16 -3.90 14.94
N VAL A 677 -0.44 -2.63 14.61
CA VAL A 677 -0.01 -1.98 13.37
C VAL A 677 1.44 -1.50 13.41
N VAL A 678 2.05 -1.40 14.59
CA VAL A 678 3.48 -1.09 14.72
C VAL A 678 4.35 -2.31 14.36
N LEU A 679 3.83 -3.53 14.57
CA LEU A 679 4.59 -4.77 14.40
C LEU A 679 5.25 -4.92 13.01
N PRO A 680 4.59 -4.62 11.87
CA PRO A 680 5.22 -4.73 10.55
C PRO A 680 6.36 -3.73 10.34
N ILE A 681 6.27 -2.53 10.92
CA ILE A 681 7.33 -1.51 10.84
C ILE A 681 8.50 -1.92 11.73
N LEU A 682 8.22 -2.40 12.94
CA LEU A 682 9.24 -2.91 13.86
C LEU A 682 9.95 -4.13 13.28
N PHE A 683 9.22 -5.06 12.68
CA PHE A 683 9.78 -6.20 11.95
C PHE A 683 10.75 -5.73 10.86
N LEU A 684 10.36 -4.75 10.05
CA LEU A 684 11.22 -4.22 8.98
C LEU A 684 12.47 -3.55 9.55
N LEU A 685 12.34 -2.81 10.66
CA LEU A 685 13.46 -2.17 11.35
C LEU A 685 14.45 -3.20 11.88
N ILE A 686 13.96 -4.20 12.64
CA ILE A 686 14.78 -5.31 13.16
C ILE A 686 15.46 -6.05 12.01
N TYR A 687 14.73 -6.37 10.94
CA TYR A 687 15.29 -7.00 9.75
C TYR A 687 16.41 -6.16 9.14
N THR A 688 16.20 -4.85 8.99
CA THR A 688 17.18 -3.92 8.41
C THR A 688 18.43 -3.84 9.28
N VAL A 689 18.28 -3.69 10.60
CA VAL A 689 19.40 -3.66 11.55
C VAL A 689 20.16 -4.98 11.53
N PHE A 690 19.47 -6.12 11.61
CA PHE A 690 20.08 -7.45 11.57
C PHE A 690 20.89 -7.64 10.29
N ARG A 691 20.33 -7.30 9.12
CA ARG A 691 21.01 -7.41 7.82
C ARG A 691 22.20 -6.46 7.72
N PHE A 692 22.09 -5.25 8.25
CA PHE A 692 23.20 -4.30 8.31
C PHE A 692 24.34 -4.80 9.21
N VAL A 693 24.02 -5.36 10.38
CA VAL A 693 25.01 -5.94 11.29
C VAL A 693 25.68 -7.16 10.67
N ALA A 694 24.91 -8.02 10.00
CA ALA A 694 25.41 -9.22 9.33
C ALA A 694 26.23 -8.92 8.06
N SER A 695 26.16 -7.72 7.49
CA SER A 695 26.99 -7.35 6.34
C SER A 695 28.46 -7.23 6.76
N LYS A 696 29.33 -8.03 6.12
CA LYS A 696 30.78 -8.03 6.39
C LYS A 696 31.46 -6.77 5.87
N GLU A 697 31.10 -6.34 4.66
CA GLU A 697 31.63 -5.13 4.04
C GLU A 697 30.63 -3.98 4.16
N LYS A 698 30.99 -2.96 4.93
CA LYS A 698 30.15 -1.79 5.15
C LYS A 698 30.71 -0.64 4.34
N SER A 699 30.25 -0.51 3.10
CA SER A 699 30.60 0.66 2.28
C SER A 699 30.15 1.95 2.99
N PRO A 700 30.86 3.08 2.83
CA PRO A 700 30.47 4.36 3.39
C PRO A 700 29.04 4.78 3.03
N VAL A 701 28.62 4.47 1.80
CA VAL A 701 27.26 4.73 1.31
C VAL A 701 26.23 3.92 2.11
N LEU A 702 26.50 2.63 2.34
CA LEU A 702 25.60 1.76 3.11
C LEU A 702 25.45 2.26 4.55
N ILE A 703 26.56 2.62 5.22
CA ILE A 703 26.55 3.16 6.59
C ILE A 703 25.76 4.46 6.64
N GLY A 704 26.07 5.41 5.75
CA GLY A 704 25.42 6.70 5.74
C GLY A 704 23.92 6.60 5.45
N LEU A 705 23.52 5.79 4.46
CA LEU A 705 22.11 5.56 4.15
C LEU A 705 21.37 4.86 5.30
N PHE A 706 22.00 3.88 5.96
CA PHE A 706 21.45 3.24 7.16
C PHE A 706 21.17 4.26 8.27
N LEU A 707 22.10 5.18 8.53
CA LEU A 707 21.95 6.21 9.56
C LEU A 707 20.91 7.27 9.17
N ILE A 708 20.81 7.66 7.89
CA ILE A 708 19.76 8.54 7.40
C ILE A 708 18.39 7.91 7.65
N VAL A 709 18.21 6.64 7.28
CA VAL A 709 16.94 5.91 7.49
C VAL A 709 16.63 5.78 8.98
N LEU A 710 17.61 5.38 9.81
CA LEU A 710 17.44 5.26 11.25
C LEU A 710 17.03 6.59 11.90
N TYR A 711 17.65 7.70 11.48
CA TYR A 711 17.29 9.03 11.93
C TYR A 711 15.84 9.39 11.59
N HIS A 712 15.35 9.07 10.39
CA HIS A 712 13.95 9.33 10.05
C HIS A 712 12.98 8.46 10.83
N ILE A 713 13.27 7.17 10.94
CA ILE A 713 12.38 6.21 11.59
C ILE A 713 12.35 6.42 13.11
N VAL A 714 13.49 6.75 13.73
CA VAL A 714 13.59 6.96 15.17
C VAL A 714 13.42 8.44 15.50
N VAL A 715 14.37 9.30 15.16
CA VAL A 715 14.33 10.70 15.62
C VAL A 715 13.14 11.46 15.04
N VAL A 716 12.96 11.42 13.72
CA VAL A 716 11.85 12.17 13.09
C VAL A 716 10.50 11.54 13.44
N GLY A 717 10.39 10.21 13.39
CA GLY A 717 9.16 9.48 13.71
C GLY A 717 8.67 9.72 15.15
N PHE A 718 9.57 9.79 16.13
CA PHE A 718 9.21 10.05 17.52
C PHE A 718 8.96 11.54 17.82
N THR A 719 9.52 12.47 17.04
CA THR A 719 9.39 13.91 17.32
C THR A 719 8.26 14.59 16.55
N LYS A 720 7.93 14.10 15.34
CA LYS A 720 6.96 14.74 14.42
C LYS A 720 6.15 13.69 13.63
N LEU A 721 4.96 14.09 13.16
CA LEU A 721 4.09 13.31 12.27
C LEU A 721 4.63 13.17 10.82
N ALA A 722 5.94 13.33 10.60
CA ALA A 722 6.54 13.41 9.26
C ALA A 722 6.30 12.14 8.44
N LEU A 723 6.26 10.96 9.06
CA LEU A 723 6.07 9.70 8.34
C LEU A 723 4.63 9.50 7.82
N LYS A 724 3.66 10.20 8.42
CA LYS A 724 2.24 10.21 7.99
C LYS A 724 1.98 11.23 6.88
N GLN A 725 2.75 12.30 6.84
CA GLN A 725 2.62 13.31 5.78
C GLN A 725 3.12 12.72 4.45
N PRO A 726 2.29 12.74 3.37
CA PRO A 726 2.61 12.03 2.14
C PRO A 726 3.98 12.37 1.56
N TYR A 727 4.35 13.66 1.54
CA TYR A 727 5.60 14.09 0.91
C TYR A 727 6.87 13.59 1.63
N PRO A 728 7.14 13.95 2.91
CA PRO A 728 8.30 13.43 3.65
C PRO A 728 8.25 11.92 3.91
N GLY A 729 7.06 11.35 4.10
CA GLY A 729 6.88 9.92 4.28
C GLY A 729 7.32 9.13 3.04
N ILE A 730 6.86 9.52 1.84
CA ILE A 730 7.24 8.88 0.58
C ILE A 730 8.76 8.88 0.42
N ILE A 731 9.44 10.01 0.67
CA ILE A 731 10.90 10.08 0.55
C ILE A 731 11.61 9.21 1.59
N THR A 732 11.13 9.18 2.83
CA THR A 732 11.72 8.34 3.88
C THR A 732 11.64 6.86 3.52
N PHE A 733 10.45 6.39 3.16
CA PHE A 733 10.22 5.00 2.77
C PHE A 733 10.91 4.66 1.44
N PHE A 734 11.02 5.61 0.51
CA PHE A 734 11.84 5.48 -0.68
C PHE A 734 13.30 5.20 -0.34
N LEU A 735 13.93 6.03 0.50
CA LEU A 735 15.33 5.83 0.92
C LEU A 735 15.52 4.51 1.67
N TRP A 736 14.54 4.09 2.46
CA TRP A 736 14.56 2.77 3.10
C TRP A 736 14.48 1.63 2.08
N GLY A 737 13.67 1.76 1.03
CA GLY A 737 13.64 0.83 -0.10
C GLY A 737 15.00 0.71 -0.83
N VAL A 738 15.67 1.85 -1.05
CA VAL A 738 17.04 1.88 -1.61
C VAL A 738 18.01 1.10 -0.70
N LEU A 739 17.95 1.33 0.62
CA LEU A 739 18.77 0.65 1.62
C LEU A 739 18.58 -0.87 1.62
N LEU A 740 17.32 -1.34 1.59
CA LEU A 740 17.01 -2.77 1.54
C LEU A 740 17.60 -3.45 0.31
N THR A 741 17.68 -2.74 -0.82
CA THR A 741 18.27 -3.24 -2.05
C THR A 741 19.79 -3.40 -1.92
N MET A 742 20.47 -2.43 -1.28
CA MET A 742 21.91 -2.50 -1.02
C MET A 742 22.27 -3.64 -0.04
N LEU A 743 21.47 -3.84 1.02
CA LEU A 743 21.66 -4.94 1.97
C LEU A 743 21.47 -6.35 1.35
N LYS A 744 20.94 -6.42 0.13
CA LYS A 744 20.77 -7.67 -0.62
C LYS A 744 21.89 -7.93 -1.61
N SER A 745 22.40 -6.90 -2.29
CA SER A 745 23.46 -7.05 -3.30
C SER A 745 24.72 -7.67 -2.71
N ASP A 746 25.11 -7.22 -1.51
CA ASP A 746 26.36 -7.60 -0.87
C ASP A 746 26.41 -9.10 -0.53
N VAL A 747 25.25 -9.74 -0.30
CA VAL A 747 25.16 -11.18 0.01
C VAL A 747 25.21 -12.08 -1.24
N LYS A 748 24.81 -11.57 -2.42
CA LYS A 748 24.84 -12.36 -3.67
C LYS A 748 26.23 -12.46 -4.28
N THR A 749 27.08 -11.45 -4.07
CA THR A 749 28.49 -11.48 -4.47
C THR A 749 29.26 -12.58 -3.72
N ASP A 750 29.00 -12.73 -2.42
CA ASP A 750 29.66 -13.73 -1.57
C ASP A 750 29.29 -15.19 -1.94
N LEU A 751 28.02 -15.46 -2.20
CA LEU A 751 27.59 -16.83 -2.60
C LEU A 751 28.19 -17.26 -3.94
N LYS A 752 28.50 -16.32 -4.85
CA LYS A 752 29.16 -16.62 -6.13
C LYS A 752 30.67 -16.75 -6.01
N SER A 753 31.32 -16.03 -5.09
CA SER A 753 32.76 -16.17 -4.85
C SER A 753 33.07 -17.46 -4.09
N ASP A 754 32.25 -17.85 -3.12
CA ASP A 754 32.44 -19.09 -2.36
C ASP A 754 32.23 -20.32 -3.25
N PHE A 755 31.19 -20.33 -4.11
CA PHE A 755 30.98 -21.39 -5.10
C PHE A 755 32.13 -21.51 -6.12
N LYS A 756 32.70 -20.37 -6.56
CA LYS A 756 33.86 -20.40 -7.45
C LYS A 756 35.13 -20.86 -6.75
N SER A 757 35.28 -20.57 -5.45
CA SER A 757 36.41 -21.04 -4.66
C SER A 757 36.35 -22.55 -4.39
N GLU A 758 35.14 -23.11 -4.20
CA GLU A 758 34.94 -24.56 -4.05
C GLU A 758 35.09 -25.29 -5.38
N GLN A 759 34.55 -24.76 -6.49
CA GLN A 759 34.78 -25.35 -7.83
C GLN A 759 36.24 -25.24 -8.28
N GLY A 760 36.94 -24.16 -7.93
CA GLY A 760 38.38 -24.03 -8.20
C GLY A 760 39.20 -25.08 -7.45
N LYS A 761 38.86 -25.35 -6.19
CA LYS A 761 39.52 -26.39 -5.39
C LYS A 761 39.18 -27.82 -5.83
N GLN A 762 38.00 -28.06 -6.40
CA GLN A 762 37.62 -29.37 -6.94
C GLN A 762 38.19 -29.66 -8.35
N LEU A 763 38.63 -28.64 -9.08
CA LEU A 763 39.32 -28.80 -10.37
C LEU A 763 40.85 -28.91 -10.21
N GLU A 764 41.38 -28.54 -9.04
CA GLU A 764 42.80 -28.69 -8.67
C GLU A 764 43.09 -29.98 -7.86
N SER A 765 42.05 -30.71 -7.44
CA SER A 765 42.13 -32.05 -6.85
C SER A 765 41.78 -33.13 -7.86
#